data_AF-A0A2H3J7Q8-F1
#
_entry.id   AF-A0A2H3J7Q8-F1
#
_cell.length_a   1.000
_cell.length_b   1.000
_cell.length_c   1.000
_cell.angle_alpha   90.00
_cell.angle_beta   90.00
_cell.angle_gamma   90.00
#
_symmetry.space_group_name_H-M   'P 1'
#
loop_
_entity.id
_entity.type
_entity.pdbx_description
1 polymer ?
#
loop_
_entity_poly.entity_id
_entity_poly.type
_entity_poly.pdbx_seq_one_letter_code
_entity_poly.pdbx_strand_id
1 'polypeptide(L)'
;MSSITTQPPEMDTHQISSSIPESQVLIIMTGGTICMQRSPSGFIPARDFQQTCLAKMPIFNDGSRPSVGMDVVVNSSGEKRKYASLRTPPSLYDRQVRYTVFEFEELLDSSSIDSKGWAEIAQTIYNNYTLFDAFVVLHGTDSLAYTCSALSFMLQNLGKPIILTGSQAPMLELQNDASDNLLGSLVVAGHFMIPEVCLYFNYKLFRGNRSTKVAASDFAAFDSPNAPPLAVTTSMRTHVNWDLVHRPTSIENFSIRTNLDTSHVACLRIFPGIKPEMVDAVLQLKGLRGLVLETFGAGNAPGGQDNAMTKVLASAIQRGIVIINITQCLTGHVSPVYAPGMTLFRAGVVAGQDMTTEAALTKLAYLLAMPDSTPESIAKDMAISLRGELTSHSQTVFRHPEGGLSERTTTLTALGYAIAQGDLDKVKDLLKGANDWVVNDSDYAGNTPVHIAAHSPSLEILRYFLLQGASVHLRNSAGRTPLFLAASAGLMDHVVLLRKSGAHLHADERAVAEMQARRRPGIWALAGVGARSMKERDELENSNRGDGTEHANKIPEAVLVTMDSLPIEILQLICKYTGDISEVSLRSLALVNNDFYYAALPRIHECAAIKFYDHATLESAVNEITATPRWKHYKAHLKQLDVVTIPEAWGRLASPDTHVEPLRTPKFEKFVNMSEFIPDAANSNLTGKFLTQWRTPSLDATEPAPLLYTEENWQPLLELLSTLNRVEILNYAVGNSFPRCLLQALHQYHPTCQLNIWSYQNIAPDRPGLGNLFEIDLIRSPCLHAIKVVYPRGYARELGMTVSQDAIISLLMRAPNLRHLQVRSISGGSSIVRSNEEWERFLASFEPTTTTSAHLLTFCFNGEFGNEPIVAKWEEYFDFSNLRALDIGRIKSVSNVVKLFSRLQKLERLFINLADPISLDLNHQSVFRKRISAIGAILEYHGKSLRGLILEPDRGWYDEGRHHHSYPSLGAEDILTIAKEAPCIRDLRLTVERSKGDHDERLFYEALGMFPSLQNLTLDLHCKPRPSDLGHGATLKDGASWSKHRARLETAFINAAMDETLAKEIWNAIYSKQQKEKLQSLRIVPIGWDVFSHRAEQNIVFHLSRPFLLWKSGPEFDLKVVELGHDERELQVEIETINFYRDNMTRSPPKRLQRLIRSLWGLSESQMEDWRLHWKSFPLDP
;
A
#
# COMPACT_ATOMS: atom_id res chain seq x y z
N MET A 1 -56.98 24.07 34.63
CA MET A 1 -56.71 22.77 35.27
C MET A 1 -55.69 22.07 34.37
N SER A 2 -54.38 22.18 34.67
CA SER A 2 -53.62 21.50 35.75
C SER A 2 -53.11 20.13 35.26
N SER A 3 -51.83 19.98 34.89
CA SER A 3 -50.65 19.76 35.78
C SER A 3 -50.76 18.44 36.56
N ILE A 4 -49.76 17.56 36.65
CA ILE A 4 -48.39 17.74 37.19
C ILE A 4 -47.49 16.56 36.73
N THR A 5 -46.18 16.79 36.49
CA THR A 5 -45.02 15.92 36.88
C THR A 5 -43.70 16.62 36.50
N THR A 6 -43.08 17.42 37.39
CA THR A 6 -42.02 17.06 38.37
C THR A 6 -40.68 16.59 37.79
N GLN A 7 -39.66 17.47 37.90
CA GLN A 7 -38.23 17.13 37.74
C GLN A 7 -37.65 16.44 38.99
N PRO A 8 -36.62 15.59 38.82
CA PRO A 8 -35.49 15.39 39.74
C PRO A 8 -34.20 16.06 39.18
N PRO A 9 -33.09 16.16 39.94
CA PRO A 9 -32.40 17.45 40.09
C PRO A 9 -31.14 17.68 39.24
N GLU A 10 -30.66 18.92 39.25
CA GLU A 10 -29.35 19.32 38.75
C GLU A 10 -28.21 18.64 39.54
N MET A 11 -27.12 18.32 38.85
CA MET A 11 -25.86 17.92 39.47
C MET A 11 -24.70 18.60 38.72
N ASP A 12 -24.21 19.71 39.27
CA ASP A 12 -23.17 20.53 38.65
C ASP A 12 -21.78 20.07 39.10
N THR A 13 -21.01 19.49 38.17
CA THR A 13 -19.60 19.12 38.37
C THR A 13 -18.78 19.35 37.10
N HIS A 14 -18.24 20.56 36.97
CA HIS A 14 -17.06 20.96 36.18
C HIS A 14 -16.73 20.13 34.91
N GLN A 15 -17.24 20.57 33.75
CA GLN A 15 -16.61 20.23 32.48
C GLN A 15 -15.24 20.91 32.36
N ILE A 16 -14.15 20.12 32.39
CA ILE A 16 -12.89 20.52 31.77
C ILE A 16 -13.07 20.31 30.27
N SER A 17 -13.44 21.36 29.54
CA SER A 17 -13.62 21.28 28.09
C SER A 17 -12.27 21.15 27.39
N SER A 18 -11.98 19.95 26.87
CA SER A 18 -10.86 19.70 25.95
C SER A 18 -11.12 20.45 24.64
N SER A 19 -10.56 21.66 24.52
CA SER A 19 -10.74 22.51 23.34
C SER A 19 -10.13 21.85 22.11
N ILE A 20 -10.97 21.60 21.10
CA ILE A 20 -10.54 21.14 19.77
C ILE A 20 -9.52 22.16 19.21
N PRO A 21 -8.38 21.73 18.66
CA PRO A 21 -7.39 22.64 18.07
C PRO A 21 -7.99 23.55 16.99
N GLU A 22 -7.52 24.80 16.93
CA GLU A 22 -7.99 25.81 15.98
C GLU A 22 -6.92 26.22 14.97
N SER A 23 -7.34 26.30 13.70
CA SER A 23 -6.66 27.09 12.66
C SER A 23 -7.21 28.50 12.65
N GLN A 24 -6.34 29.49 12.54
CA GLN A 24 -6.70 30.90 12.36
C GLN A 24 -6.52 31.27 10.89
N VAL A 25 -7.63 31.49 10.17
CA VAL A 25 -7.62 31.80 8.73
C VAL A 25 -8.15 33.22 8.50
N LEU A 26 -7.43 34.02 7.70
CA LEU A 26 -7.93 35.31 7.23
C LEU A 26 -8.63 35.10 5.88
N ILE A 27 -9.91 35.48 5.80
CA ILE A 27 -10.61 35.65 4.54
C ILE A 27 -10.37 37.09 4.08
N ILE A 28 -9.61 37.29 3.01
CA ILE A 28 -9.43 38.59 2.36
C ILE A 28 -10.49 38.69 1.26
N MET A 29 -11.38 39.68 1.33
CA MET A 29 -12.45 39.85 0.35
C MET A 29 -12.16 41.06 -0.54
N THR A 30 -11.79 40.79 -1.79
CA THR A 30 -11.47 41.82 -2.79
C THR A 30 -12.64 42.12 -3.72
N GLY A 31 -13.65 41.24 -3.77
CA GLY A 31 -14.88 41.42 -4.54
C GLY A 31 -15.26 40.18 -5.36
N GLY A 32 -15.90 40.42 -6.51
CA GLY A 32 -16.40 39.38 -7.40
C GLY A 32 -17.71 38.71 -6.99
N THR A 33 -18.25 37.89 -7.89
CA THR A 33 -19.60 37.29 -7.84
C THR A 33 -19.96 36.64 -6.51
N ILE A 34 -19.00 35.98 -5.85
CA ILE A 34 -19.20 35.25 -4.59
C ILE A 34 -19.83 36.09 -3.47
N CYS A 35 -19.48 37.39 -3.40
CA CYS A 35 -20.00 38.34 -2.42
C CYS A 35 -20.90 39.42 -3.06
N MET A 36 -21.50 39.17 -4.23
CA MET A 36 -22.42 40.12 -4.87
C MET A 36 -23.89 39.94 -4.44
N GLN A 37 -24.70 40.98 -4.66
CA GLN A 37 -26.15 41.00 -4.53
C GLN A 37 -26.79 41.59 -5.79
N ARG A 38 -28.05 41.21 -6.09
CA ARG A 38 -28.80 41.79 -7.22
C ARG A 38 -29.15 43.26 -6.96
N SER A 39 -29.02 44.09 -7.98
CA SER A 39 -29.54 45.46 -8.03
C SER A 39 -30.20 45.74 -9.39
N PRO A 40 -30.95 46.85 -9.56
CA PRO A 40 -31.46 47.28 -10.86
C PRO A 40 -30.37 47.55 -11.91
N SER A 41 -29.12 47.77 -11.49
CA SER A 41 -27.96 48.01 -12.36
C SER A 41 -27.16 46.74 -12.68
N GLY A 42 -27.66 45.56 -12.30
CA GLY A 42 -26.91 44.29 -12.36
C GLY A 42 -26.44 43.84 -10.97
N PHE A 43 -25.49 42.92 -10.92
CA PHE A 43 -24.87 42.50 -9.66
C PHE A 43 -23.90 43.56 -9.14
N ILE A 44 -23.96 43.85 -7.84
CA ILE A 44 -23.06 44.78 -7.15
C ILE A 44 -22.46 44.11 -5.91
N PRO A 45 -21.24 44.46 -5.46
CA PRO A 45 -20.69 43.92 -4.21
C PRO A 45 -21.59 44.20 -3.01
N ALA A 46 -21.81 43.18 -2.18
CA ALA A 46 -22.46 43.30 -0.88
C ALA A 46 -21.41 43.57 0.22
N ARG A 47 -21.84 44.19 1.31
CA ARG A 47 -21.03 44.48 2.50
C ARG A 47 -21.44 43.63 3.69
N ASP A 48 -20.60 43.66 4.71
CA ASP A 48 -20.78 42.91 5.96
C ASP A 48 -20.95 41.40 5.70
N PHE A 49 -20.26 40.85 4.70
CA PHE A 49 -20.43 39.50 4.15
C PHE A 49 -20.41 38.40 5.23
N GLN A 50 -19.58 38.60 6.27
CA GLN A 50 -19.54 37.72 7.43
C GLN A 50 -20.84 37.69 8.23
N GLN A 51 -21.54 38.82 8.39
CA GLN A 51 -22.79 38.93 9.16
C GLN A 51 -24.03 38.74 8.29
N THR A 52 -24.00 39.20 7.03
CA THR A 52 -25.12 39.09 6.09
C THR A 52 -25.28 37.68 5.55
N CYS A 53 -24.17 36.95 5.35
CA CYS A 53 -24.15 35.59 4.81
C CYS A 53 -23.66 34.57 5.84
N LEU A 54 -22.35 34.56 6.14
CA LEU A 54 -21.67 33.43 6.80
C LEU A 54 -22.21 33.11 8.20
N ALA A 55 -22.45 34.11 9.04
CA ALA A 55 -22.92 33.94 10.42
C ALA A 55 -24.31 33.29 10.53
N LYS A 56 -25.09 33.25 9.44
CA LYS A 56 -26.43 32.65 9.39
C LYS A 56 -26.42 31.19 8.89
N MET A 57 -25.29 30.71 8.35
CA MET A 57 -25.18 29.41 7.70
C MET A 57 -24.50 28.41 8.65
N PRO A 58 -25.18 27.34 9.11
CA PRO A 58 -24.60 26.40 10.09
C PRO A 58 -23.31 25.70 9.64
N ILE A 59 -23.09 25.55 8.33
CA ILE A 59 -21.84 25.01 7.76
C ILE A 59 -20.63 25.93 7.94
N PHE A 60 -20.86 27.22 8.17
CA PHE A 60 -19.85 28.27 8.35
C PHE A 60 -19.78 28.80 9.78
N ASN A 61 -20.81 28.55 10.60
CA ASN A 61 -20.91 29.01 11.97
C ASN A 61 -21.47 27.89 12.88
N ASP A 62 -20.63 27.36 13.77
CA ASP A 62 -21.00 26.36 14.79
C ASP A 62 -21.97 26.89 15.87
N GLY A 63 -22.25 28.20 15.86
CA GLY A 63 -23.11 28.88 16.82
C GLY A 63 -22.39 29.30 18.12
N SER A 64 -21.11 28.93 18.27
CA SER A 64 -20.29 29.42 19.36
C SER A 64 -20.03 30.92 19.21
N ARG A 65 -19.80 31.61 20.34
CA ARG A 65 -19.46 33.04 20.36
C ARG A 65 -18.09 33.23 20.99
N PRO A 66 -16.99 33.24 20.21
CA PRO A 66 -15.66 33.50 20.73
C PRO A 66 -15.62 34.86 21.46
N SER A 67 -15.27 34.84 22.75
CA SER A 67 -15.34 36.00 23.64
C SER A 67 -14.28 37.09 23.36
N VAL A 68 -13.31 36.80 22.50
CA VAL A 68 -12.22 37.70 22.10
C VAL A 68 -12.08 37.68 20.58
N GLY A 69 -12.27 38.82 19.93
CA GLY A 69 -12.06 38.98 18.48
C GLY A 69 -10.60 38.78 18.04
N MET A 70 -10.40 38.50 16.75
CA MET A 70 -9.08 38.28 16.13
C MET A 70 -8.45 39.61 15.75
N ASP A 71 -7.14 39.76 15.99
CA ASP A 71 -6.38 40.94 15.54
C ASP A 71 -6.12 40.84 14.03
N VAL A 72 -6.49 41.87 13.27
CA VAL A 72 -6.13 42.06 11.85
C VAL A 72 -5.32 43.34 11.72
N VAL A 73 -4.20 43.30 10.99
CA VAL A 73 -3.47 44.49 10.56
C VAL A 73 -4.17 45.07 9.34
N VAL A 74 -4.72 46.28 9.48
CA VAL A 74 -5.63 46.89 8.48
C VAL A 74 -4.95 47.86 7.52
N ASN A 75 -3.67 48.20 7.73
CA ASN A 75 -2.92 49.14 6.90
C ASN A 75 -1.40 48.93 7.00
N SER A 76 -0.65 49.63 6.16
CA SER A 76 0.81 49.56 6.08
C SER A 76 1.57 50.16 7.27
N SER A 77 0.91 50.92 8.15
CA SER A 77 1.53 51.42 9.40
C SER A 77 1.51 50.40 10.54
N GLY A 78 0.87 49.24 10.33
CA GLY A 78 0.79 48.17 11.34
C GLY A 78 -0.37 48.32 12.33
N GLU A 79 -1.37 49.17 12.03
CA GLU A 79 -2.54 49.35 12.88
C GLU A 79 -3.32 48.03 13.02
N LYS A 80 -3.52 47.57 14.25
CA LYS A 80 -4.31 46.37 14.55
C LYS A 80 -5.71 46.74 15.01
N ARG A 81 -6.73 46.14 14.39
CA ARG A 81 -8.12 46.19 14.82
C ARG A 81 -8.64 44.80 15.15
N LYS A 82 -9.57 44.70 16.09
CA LYS A 82 -10.21 43.42 16.46
C LYS A 82 -11.47 43.19 15.66
N TYR A 83 -11.48 42.12 14.87
CA TYR A 83 -12.65 41.68 14.10
C TYR A 83 -13.37 40.55 14.83
N ALA A 84 -14.70 40.48 14.67
CA ALA A 84 -15.49 39.34 15.10
C ALA A 84 -15.11 38.10 14.28
N SER A 85 -15.02 36.93 14.91
CA SER A 85 -14.62 35.68 14.27
C SER A 85 -15.70 34.62 14.36
N LEU A 86 -15.87 33.83 13.30
CA LEU A 86 -16.72 32.63 13.27
C LEU A 86 -15.86 31.37 13.40
N ARG A 87 -16.50 30.23 13.69
CA ARG A 87 -15.90 28.89 13.63
C ARG A 87 -16.74 28.00 12.74
N THR A 88 -16.09 27.19 11.89
CA THR A 88 -16.76 26.05 11.26
C THR A 88 -17.15 25.01 12.31
N PRO A 89 -18.17 24.17 12.06
CA PRO A 89 -18.36 22.92 12.78
C PRO A 89 -17.09 22.05 12.81
N PRO A 90 -17.00 21.06 13.73
CA PRO A 90 -15.91 20.08 13.74
C PRO A 90 -15.76 19.39 12.38
N SER A 91 -14.53 19.29 11.88
CA SER A 91 -14.20 18.59 10.64
C SER A 91 -13.87 17.12 10.89
N LEU A 92 -13.70 16.34 9.81
CA LEU A 92 -13.18 14.96 9.85
C LEU A 92 -11.65 14.88 10.11
N TYR A 93 -11.02 15.98 10.54
CA TYR A 93 -9.57 16.11 10.73
C TYR A 93 -9.19 16.59 12.14
N ASP A 94 -10.05 16.33 13.13
CA ASP A 94 -9.85 16.59 14.57
C ASP A 94 -9.43 18.02 14.94
N ARG A 95 -9.81 18.98 14.08
CA ARG A 95 -9.42 20.39 14.13
C ARG A 95 -10.55 21.26 13.56
N GLN A 96 -10.67 22.49 14.05
CA GLN A 96 -11.66 23.48 13.61
C GLN A 96 -11.02 24.65 12.87
N VAL A 97 -11.76 25.25 11.95
CA VAL A 97 -11.34 26.48 11.25
C VAL A 97 -12.02 27.67 11.88
N ARG A 98 -11.25 28.48 12.59
CA ARG A 98 -11.67 29.78 13.10
C ARG A 98 -11.18 30.87 12.16
N TYR A 99 -12.07 31.75 11.76
CA TYR A 99 -11.75 32.74 10.73
C TYR A 99 -12.45 34.07 10.93
N THR A 100 -11.96 35.08 10.21
CA THR A 100 -12.60 36.39 10.10
C THR A 100 -12.47 36.93 8.67
N VAL A 101 -13.41 37.80 8.26
CA VAL A 101 -13.41 38.46 6.95
C VAL A 101 -12.85 39.88 7.07
N PHE A 102 -11.81 40.17 6.29
CA PHE A 102 -11.31 41.51 6.04
C PHE A 102 -11.75 41.95 4.63
N GLU A 103 -12.72 42.85 4.56
CA GLU A 103 -13.21 43.43 3.31
C GLU A 103 -12.35 44.64 2.92
N PHE A 104 -11.92 44.71 1.65
CA PHE A 104 -11.22 45.88 1.12
C PHE A 104 -12.15 47.11 1.04
N GLU A 105 -11.59 48.32 1.13
CA GLU A 105 -12.38 49.56 1.10
C GLU A 105 -13.06 49.75 -0.27
N GLU A 106 -12.39 49.37 -1.36
CA GLU A 106 -13.01 49.18 -2.67
C GLU A 106 -13.15 47.69 -2.98
N LEU A 107 -14.38 47.25 -3.31
CA LEU A 107 -14.65 45.88 -3.75
C LEU A 107 -14.80 45.87 -5.27
N LEU A 108 -13.85 45.22 -5.94
CA LEU A 108 -13.69 45.30 -7.38
C LEU A 108 -14.39 44.13 -8.11
N ASP A 109 -14.79 44.41 -9.35
CA ASP A 109 -14.93 43.37 -10.35
C ASP A 109 -13.53 42.88 -10.75
N SER A 110 -13.35 41.57 -10.93
CA SER A 110 -12.07 40.98 -11.32
C SER A 110 -11.49 41.56 -12.62
N SER A 111 -12.33 41.98 -13.56
CA SER A 111 -11.91 42.62 -14.81
C SER A 111 -11.18 43.95 -14.62
N SER A 112 -11.29 44.57 -13.43
CA SER A 112 -10.69 45.87 -13.09
C SER A 112 -9.45 45.77 -12.18
N ILE A 113 -9.01 44.56 -11.81
CA ILE A 113 -7.87 44.36 -10.91
C ILE A 113 -6.55 44.50 -11.69
N ASP A 114 -5.71 45.45 -11.26
CA ASP A 114 -4.39 45.75 -11.83
C ASP A 114 -3.23 45.28 -10.92
N SER A 115 -2.00 45.65 -11.27
CA SER A 115 -0.80 45.38 -10.48
C SER A 115 -0.81 46.00 -9.08
N LYS A 116 -1.57 47.08 -8.84
CA LYS A 116 -1.77 47.66 -7.50
C LYS A 116 -2.72 46.80 -6.68
N GLY A 117 -3.79 46.30 -7.28
CA GLY A 117 -4.69 45.33 -6.63
C GLY A 117 -3.94 44.07 -6.20
N TRP A 118 -3.08 43.53 -7.06
CA TRP A 118 -2.19 42.42 -6.68
C TRP A 118 -1.20 42.79 -5.57
N ALA A 119 -0.64 44.00 -5.61
CA ALA A 119 0.25 44.50 -4.56
C ALA A 119 -0.46 44.69 -3.21
N GLU A 120 -1.72 45.14 -3.20
CA GLU A 120 -2.53 45.31 -2.00
C GLU A 120 -2.89 43.96 -1.35
N ILE A 121 -3.24 42.96 -2.17
CA ILE A 121 -3.43 41.57 -1.70
C ILE A 121 -2.13 41.03 -1.10
N ALA A 122 -1.00 41.15 -1.80
CA ALA A 122 0.30 40.69 -1.32
C ALA A 122 0.73 41.41 -0.02
N GLN A 123 0.52 42.73 0.07
CA GLN A 123 0.82 43.53 1.25
C GLN A 123 -0.10 43.17 2.42
N THR A 124 -1.38 42.89 2.18
CA THR A 124 -2.34 42.45 3.21
C THR A 124 -1.94 41.09 3.78
N ILE A 125 -1.58 40.13 2.92
CA ILE A 125 -1.04 38.82 3.32
C ILE A 125 0.24 39.00 4.16
N TYR A 126 1.18 39.83 3.71
CA TYR A 126 2.44 40.10 4.41
C TYR A 126 2.24 40.74 5.79
N ASN A 127 1.43 41.79 5.87
CA ASN A 127 1.13 42.49 7.13
C ASN A 127 0.48 41.56 8.16
N ASN A 128 -0.32 40.59 7.71
CA ASN A 128 -1.03 39.63 8.55
C ASN A 128 -0.32 38.27 8.68
N TYR A 129 0.82 38.05 8.03
CA TYR A 129 1.45 36.73 7.87
C TYR A 129 1.86 36.06 9.18
N THR A 130 2.06 36.86 10.24
CA THR A 130 2.42 36.38 11.59
C THR A 130 1.22 36.20 12.52
N LEU A 131 0.00 36.52 12.08
CA LEU A 131 -1.23 36.44 12.88
C LEU A 131 -2.11 35.25 12.48
N PHE A 132 -2.03 34.80 11.23
CA PHE A 132 -2.87 33.73 10.68
C PHE A 132 -2.03 32.54 10.21
N ASP A 133 -2.60 31.34 10.26
CA ASP A 133 -1.99 30.10 9.75
C ASP A 133 -2.10 30.01 8.21
N ALA A 134 -3.17 30.58 7.65
CA ALA A 134 -3.51 30.48 6.24
C ALA A 134 -4.38 31.66 5.77
N PHE A 135 -4.49 31.81 4.45
CA PHE A 135 -5.28 32.87 3.82
C PHE A 135 -6.21 32.29 2.76
N VAL A 136 -7.46 32.77 2.75
CA VAL A 136 -8.41 32.56 1.66
C VAL A 136 -8.70 33.91 1.02
N VAL A 137 -8.64 34.03 -0.31
CA VAL A 137 -8.95 35.29 -1.02
C VAL A 137 -10.22 35.10 -1.84
N LEU A 138 -11.25 35.89 -1.55
CA LEU A 138 -12.50 35.93 -2.31
C LEU A 138 -12.36 36.96 -3.44
N HIS A 139 -12.46 36.48 -4.67
CA HIS A 139 -12.11 37.23 -5.86
C HIS A 139 -13.00 36.84 -7.04
N GLY A 140 -13.25 37.78 -7.96
CA GLY A 140 -14.04 37.51 -9.17
C GLY A 140 -13.36 36.54 -10.13
N THR A 141 -14.13 35.80 -10.93
CA THR A 141 -13.57 34.65 -11.67
C THR A 141 -12.82 35.04 -12.95
N ASP A 142 -13.06 36.22 -13.54
CA ASP A 142 -12.57 36.52 -14.90
C ASP A 142 -11.05 36.75 -14.98
N SER A 143 -10.42 37.27 -13.93
CA SER A 143 -8.95 37.42 -13.84
C SER A 143 -8.32 36.54 -12.76
N LEU A 144 -9.08 35.61 -12.16
CA LEU A 144 -8.63 34.81 -11.01
C LEU A 144 -7.30 34.07 -11.28
N ALA A 145 -7.14 33.50 -12.48
CA ALA A 145 -5.92 32.84 -12.92
C ALA A 145 -4.71 33.79 -13.06
N TYR A 146 -4.93 35.05 -13.48
CA TYR A 146 -3.89 36.07 -13.51
C TYR A 146 -3.47 36.48 -12.09
N THR A 147 -4.42 36.73 -11.18
CA THR A 147 -4.12 37.05 -9.77
C THR A 147 -3.40 35.88 -9.07
N CYS A 148 -3.85 34.64 -9.29
CA CYS A 148 -3.16 33.44 -8.82
C CYS A 148 -1.71 33.37 -9.32
N SER A 149 -1.48 33.64 -10.61
CA SER A 149 -0.16 33.60 -11.21
C SER A 149 0.74 34.72 -10.71
N ALA A 150 0.24 35.97 -10.67
CA ALA A 150 0.96 37.13 -10.15
C ALA A 150 1.40 36.91 -8.70
N LEU A 151 0.48 36.56 -7.81
CA LEU A 151 0.79 36.28 -6.41
C LEU A 151 1.80 35.14 -6.26
N SER A 152 1.74 34.11 -7.11
CA SER A 152 2.71 33.01 -7.07
C SER A 152 4.16 33.48 -7.24
N PHE A 153 4.41 34.49 -8.09
CA PHE A 153 5.75 35.07 -8.24
C PHE A 153 6.06 36.14 -7.17
N MET A 154 5.09 37.01 -6.86
CA MET A 154 5.22 38.11 -5.89
C MET A 154 5.48 37.63 -4.46
N LEU A 155 4.88 36.51 -4.05
CA LEU A 155 5.02 35.92 -2.72
C LEU A 155 6.26 35.02 -2.68
N GLN A 156 7.39 35.58 -2.24
CA GLN A 156 8.68 34.89 -2.17
C GLN A 156 8.84 34.15 -0.84
N ASN A 157 9.43 32.95 -0.88
CA ASN A 157 9.66 32.10 0.28
C ASN A 157 8.37 31.79 1.08
N LEU A 158 7.26 31.58 0.34
CA LEU A 158 5.94 31.33 0.90
C LEU A 158 5.89 29.98 1.63
N GLY A 159 5.63 30.00 2.95
CA GLY A 159 5.57 28.80 3.79
C GLY A 159 4.18 28.46 4.36
N LYS A 160 3.10 29.06 3.82
CA LYS A 160 1.70 28.94 4.28
C LYS A 160 0.73 28.93 3.08
N PRO A 161 -0.40 28.21 3.12
CA PRO A 161 -1.36 28.16 2.01
C PRO A 161 -2.09 29.49 1.77
N ILE A 162 -2.13 29.90 0.51
CA ILE A 162 -2.90 31.05 0.00
C ILE A 162 -3.90 30.50 -1.04
N ILE A 163 -5.17 30.38 -0.66
CA ILE A 163 -6.20 29.77 -1.53
C ILE A 163 -7.11 30.86 -2.09
N LEU A 164 -7.04 31.08 -3.39
CA LEU A 164 -7.97 31.94 -4.11
C LEU A 164 -9.22 31.14 -4.50
N THR A 165 -10.39 31.77 -4.36
CA THR A 165 -11.66 31.17 -4.75
C THR A 165 -12.70 32.23 -5.12
N GLY A 166 -13.80 31.78 -5.70
CA GLY A 166 -14.91 32.60 -6.18
C GLY A 166 -16.11 31.72 -6.52
N SER A 167 -17.01 32.23 -7.35
CA SER A 167 -18.19 31.47 -7.79
C SER A 167 -18.73 31.97 -9.14
N GLN A 168 -19.60 31.18 -9.77
CA GLN A 168 -20.43 31.63 -10.89
C GLN A 168 -21.76 32.23 -10.42
N ALA A 169 -22.28 31.79 -9.26
CA ALA A 169 -23.49 32.33 -8.64
C ALA A 169 -23.18 32.91 -7.24
N PRO A 170 -23.71 34.10 -6.86
CA PRO A 170 -23.47 34.67 -5.54
C PRO A 170 -24.00 33.83 -4.39
N MET A 171 -23.37 33.90 -3.22
CA MET A 171 -23.75 33.09 -2.05
C MET A 171 -25.11 33.49 -1.43
N LEU A 172 -25.71 34.60 -1.88
CA LEU A 172 -27.07 35.03 -1.53
C LEU A 172 -28.16 34.41 -2.43
N GLU A 173 -27.80 33.79 -3.56
CA GLU A 173 -28.73 33.07 -4.42
C GLU A 173 -29.00 31.66 -3.88
N LEU A 174 -30.23 31.16 -4.01
CA LEU A 174 -30.63 29.83 -3.49
C LEU A 174 -29.82 28.67 -4.08
N GLN A 175 -29.39 28.79 -5.33
CA GLN A 175 -28.62 27.78 -6.06
C GLN A 175 -27.26 28.37 -6.42
N ASN A 176 -26.24 28.08 -5.61
CA ASN A 176 -24.90 28.64 -5.76
C ASN A 176 -23.78 27.61 -5.58
N ASP A 177 -22.66 27.82 -6.26
CA ASP A 177 -21.39 27.12 -6.07
C ASP A 177 -20.49 27.78 -5.01
N ALA A 178 -20.79 29.04 -4.64
CA ALA A 178 -20.08 29.82 -3.64
C ALA A 178 -19.91 29.09 -2.30
N SER A 179 -20.95 28.41 -1.81
CA SER A 179 -20.94 27.73 -0.52
C SER A 179 -19.92 26.60 -0.47
N ASP A 180 -19.89 25.72 -1.48
CA ASP A 180 -18.97 24.58 -1.54
C ASP A 180 -17.53 25.01 -1.90
N ASN A 181 -17.38 26.01 -2.77
CA ASN A 181 -16.08 26.59 -3.11
C ASN A 181 -15.42 27.23 -1.87
N LEU A 182 -16.17 28.03 -1.10
CA LEU A 182 -15.64 28.69 0.11
C LEU A 182 -15.44 27.72 1.27
N LEU A 183 -16.39 26.81 1.53
CA LEU A 183 -16.24 25.81 2.60
C LEU A 183 -15.06 24.89 2.30
N GLY A 184 -14.92 24.43 1.06
CA GLY A 184 -13.77 23.65 0.61
C GLY A 184 -12.46 24.42 0.72
N SER A 185 -12.44 25.71 0.37
CA SER A 185 -11.26 26.57 0.55
C SER A 185 -10.85 26.71 2.02
N LEU A 186 -11.81 26.94 2.93
CA LEU A 186 -11.57 27.01 4.37
C LEU A 186 -11.09 25.66 4.93
N VAL A 187 -11.68 24.55 4.51
CA VAL A 187 -11.25 23.20 4.90
C VAL A 187 -9.84 22.91 4.40
N VAL A 188 -9.49 23.24 3.16
CA VAL A 188 -8.13 23.00 2.66
C VAL A 188 -7.11 23.89 3.36
N ALA A 189 -7.35 25.21 3.39
CA ALA A 189 -6.47 26.19 4.04
C ALA A 189 -6.27 25.91 5.54
N GLY A 190 -7.34 25.47 6.21
CA GLY A 190 -7.32 25.18 7.64
C GLY A 190 -6.62 23.88 8.03
N HIS A 191 -6.56 22.86 7.16
CA HIS A 191 -6.09 21.51 7.55
C HIS A 191 -4.84 21.02 6.81
N PHE A 192 -4.49 21.59 5.64
CA PHE A 192 -3.39 21.11 4.82
C PHE A 192 -2.37 22.22 4.54
N MET A 193 -1.14 22.05 5.04
CA MET A 193 -0.03 22.97 4.79
C MET A 193 0.53 22.78 3.37
N ILE A 194 -0.15 23.35 2.39
CA ILE A 194 0.25 23.39 0.98
C ILE A 194 0.82 24.80 0.75
N PRO A 195 2.15 25.02 0.81
CA PRO A 195 2.75 26.36 0.89
C PRO A 195 2.85 27.05 -0.48
N GLU A 196 1.73 27.07 -1.20
CA GLU A 196 1.60 27.60 -2.55
C GLU A 196 0.46 28.61 -2.65
N VAL A 197 0.43 29.33 -3.77
CA VAL A 197 -0.76 30.05 -4.23
C VAL A 197 -1.60 29.09 -5.06
N CYS A 198 -2.80 28.78 -4.59
CA CYS A 198 -3.69 27.78 -5.16
C CYS A 198 -5.03 28.38 -5.57
N LEU A 199 -5.74 27.71 -6.49
CA LEU A 199 -7.12 28.01 -6.87
C LEU A 199 -8.01 26.83 -6.45
N TYR A 200 -9.02 27.06 -5.61
CA TYR A 200 -10.01 26.03 -5.27
C TYR A 200 -11.36 26.30 -5.94
N PHE A 201 -11.86 25.31 -6.69
CA PHE A 201 -13.13 25.37 -7.41
C PHE A 201 -13.67 23.96 -7.66
N ASN A 202 -14.99 23.74 -7.54
CA ASN A 202 -15.67 22.49 -7.89
C ASN A 202 -14.95 21.23 -7.35
N TYR A 203 -14.71 21.23 -6.03
CA TYR A 203 -14.06 20.14 -5.28
C TYR A 203 -12.60 19.82 -5.68
N LYS A 204 -11.96 20.62 -6.54
CA LYS A 204 -10.55 20.51 -6.91
C LYS A 204 -9.73 21.67 -6.35
N LEU A 205 -8.50 21.39 -5.92
CA LEU A 205 -7.45 22.38 -5.65
C LEU A 205 -6.42 22.32 -6.78
N PHE A 206 -6.22 23.43 -7.49
CA PHE A 206 -5.21 23.57 -8.54
C PHE A 206 -4.03 24.41 -8.06
N ARG A 207 -2.85 24.19 -8.66
CA ARG A 207 -1.75 25.16 -8.59
C ARG A 207 -2.16 26.44 -9.30
N GLY A 208 -2.05 27.59 -8.64
CA GLY A 208 -2.58 28.85 -9.12
C GLY A 208 -1.95 29.34 -10.44
N ASN A 209 -0.65 29.10 -10.62
CA ASN A 209 0.08 29.41 -11.87
C ASN A 209 -0.04 28.33 -12.97
N ARG A 210 -0.97 27.37 -12.81
CA ARG A 210 -1.30 26.33 -13.81
C ARG A 210 -2.77 26.31 -14.19
N SER A 211 -3.63 27.00 -13.44
CA SER A 211 -5.06 27.09 -13.71
C SER A 211 -5.38 28.14 -14.77
N THR A 212 -6.43 27.90 -15.56
CA THR A 212 -7.03 28.88 -16.48
C THR A 212 -8.56 28.78 -16.45
N LYS A 213 -9.28 29.85 -16.81
CA LYS A 213 -10.75 29.85 -16.86
C LYS A 213 -11.21 29.21 -18.17
N VAL A 214 -11.81 28.03 -18.09
CA VAL A 214 -12.22 27.21 -19.23
C VAL A 214 -13.71 27.34 -19.58
N ALA A 215 -14.55 27.81 -18.66
CA ALA A 215 -15.97 28.05 -18.89
C ALA A 215 -16.44 29.38 -18.27
N ALA A 216 -17.42 30.02 -18.90
CA ALA A 216 -17.97 31.32 -18.50
C ALA A 216 -19.25 31.22 -17.64
N SER A 217 -19.86 30.03 -17.56
CA SER A 217 -21.16 29.77 -16.93
C SER A 217 -21.14 28.60 -15.97
N ASP A 218 -20.33 27.59 -16.25
CA ASP A 218 -20.40 26.29 -15.61
C ASP A 218 -19.71 26.33 -14.25
N PHE A 219 -20.24 25.62 -13.25
CA PHE A 219 -19.58 25.49 -11.95
C PHE A 219 -18.20 24.81 -12.06
N ALA A 220 -17.91 24.10 -13.15
CA ALA A 220 -16.56 23.64 -13.52
C ALA A 220 -15.74 24.74 -14.25
N ALA A 221 -15.77 25.98 -13.75
CA ALA A 221 -15.26 27.15 -14.46
C ALA A 221 -13.75 27.15 -14.76
N PHE A 222 -12.96 26.42 -13.97
CA PHE A 222 -11.50 26.35 -14.06
C PHE A 222 -11.01 24.93 -14.24
N ASP A 223 -9.91 24.78 -14.97
CA ASP A 223 -9.13 23.55 -15.00
C ASP A 223 -7.62 23.87 -15.07
N SER A 224 -6.80 22.84 -14.89
CA SER A 224 -5.33 22.93 -14.93
C SER A 224 -4.82 21.96 -16.02
N PRO A 225 -4.78 22.39 -17.29
CA PRO A 225 -4.74 21.47 -18.43
C PRO A 225 -3.41 20.74 -18.60
N ASN A 226 -2.30 21.33 -18.13
CA ASN A 226 -0.96 20.76 -18.23
C ASN A 226 -0.39 20.28 -16.88
N ALA A 227 -1.16 20.31 -15.78
CA ALA A 227 -0.71 19.86 -14.46
C ALA A 227 -1.89 19.29 -13.64
N PRO A 228 -1.79 18.11 -13.01
CA PRO A 228 -2.88 17.55 -12.22
C PRO A 228 -3.24 18.42 -11.00
N PRO A 229 -4.48 18.32 -10.47
CA PRO A 229 -4.86 18.98 -9.22
C PRO A 229 -3.92 18.61 -8.06
N LEU A 230 -3.56 19.60 -7.24
CA LEU A 230 -2.82 19.42 -6.00
C LEU A 230 -3.65 18.70 -4.93
N ALA A 231 -4.99 18.84 -4.98
CA ALA A 231 -5.89 18.04 -4.16
C ALA A 231 -7.27 17.85 -4.82
N VAL A 232 -7.97 16.78 -4.43
CA VAL A 232 -9.37 16.51 -4.79
C VAL A 232 -10.17 16.16 -3.53
N THR A 233 -11.27 16.87 -3.30
CA THR A 233 -12.22 16.61 -2.22
C THR A 233 -13.25 15.57 -2.68
N THR A 234 -13.50 14.57 -1.83
CA THR A 234 -14.45 13.47 -2.08
C THR A 234 -15.43 13.33 -0.92
N SER A 235 -16.45 12.48 -1.07
CA SER A 235 -17.42 12.16 -0.01
C SER A 235 -16.83 11.48 1.24
N MET A 236 -15.58 11.01 1.19
CA MET A 236 -14.90 10.39 2.34
C MET A 236 -13.84 11.32 2.97
N ARG A 237 -13.03 11.99 2.13
CA ARG A 237 -11.98 12.95 2.56
C ARG A 237 -11.42 13.75 1.38
N THR A 238 -10.61 14.74 1.68
CA THR A 238 -9.72 15.41 0.72
C THR A 238 -8.45 14.58 0.53
N HIS A 239 -8.10 14.29 -0.72
CA HIS A 239 -6.88 13.62 -1.13
C HIS A 239 -5.90 14.65 -1.70
N VAL A 240 -4.82 14.94 -0.97
CA VAL A 240 -3.73 15.82 -1.42
C VAL A 240 -2.65 15.00 -2.13
N ASN A 241 -2.25 15.44 -3.32
CA ASN A 241 -1.16 14.86 -4.10
C ASN A 241 0.17 15.51 -3.72
N TRP A 242 0.71 15.11 -2.56
CA TRP A 242 1.91 15.70 -1.95
C TRP A 242 3.16 15.67 -2.84
N ASP A 243 3.24 14.71 -3.78
CA ASP A 243 4.33 14.59 -4.75
C ASP A 243 4.43 15.78 -5.72
N LEU A 244 3.32 16.52 -5.92
CA LEU A 244 3.29 17.71 -6.76
C LEU A 244 3.63 19.00 -6.01
N VAL A 245 3.53 19.02 -4.67
CA VAL A 245 3.51 20.26 -3.87
C VAL A 245 4.92 20.83 -3.69
N HIS A 246 5.16 22.03 -4.22
CA HIS A 246 6.42 22.73 -4.06
C HIS A 246 6.59 23.35 -2.67
N ARG A 247 7.85 23.51 -2.26
CA ARG A 247 8.28 23.93 -0.92
C ARG A 247 9.48 24.89 -1.07
N PRO A 248 9.60 25.99 -0.30
CA PRO A 248 10.74 26.90 -0.44
C PRO A 248 12.02 26.31 0.14
N THR A 249 13.05 26.10 -0.69
CA THR A 249 14.36 25.53 -0.31
C THR A 249 15.39 26.58 0.14
N SER A 250 14.95 27.82 0.38
CA SER A 250 15.78 28.98 0.75
C SER A 250 15.76 29.27 2.25
N ILE A 251 16.93 29.50 2.87
CA ILE A 251 17.06 30.01 4.24
C ILE A 251 16.85 31.54 4.24
N GLU A 252 15.61 31.93 4.00
CA GLU A 252 15.17 33.32 3.92
C GLU A 252 13.80 33.51 4.56
N ASN A 253 13.48 34.75 4.95
CA ASN A 253 12.15 35.10 5.40
C ASN A 253 11.15 35.14 4.24
N PHE A 254 9.88 34.84 4.54
CA PHE A 254 8.77 35.23 3.68
C PHE A 254 8.85 36.72 3.35
N SER A 255 8.79 37.05 2.07
CA SER A 255 8.92 38.43 1.58
C SER A 255 8.07 38.63 0.33
N ILE A 256 7.75 39.89 0.04
CA ILE A 256 6.90 40.24 -1.11
C ILE A 256 7.64 41.15 -2.09
N ARG A 257 7.38 40.96 -3.39
CA ARG A 257 7.75 41.91 -4.44
C ARG A 257 6.48 42.45 -5.08
N THR A 258 6.13 43.68 -4.69
CA THR A 258 4.90 44.38 -5.11
C THR A 258 5.02 45.07 -6.46
N ASN A 259 6.24 45.34 -6.93
CA ASN A 259 6.51 46.10 -8.17
C ASN A 259 6.29 45.28 -9.47
N LEU A 260 5.26 44.43 -9.55
CA LEU A 260 4.95 43.63 -10.74
C LEU A 260 4.28 44.50 -11.81
N ASP A 261 5.05 45.39 -12.43
CA ASP A 261 4.56 46.38 -13.38
C ASP A 261 4.27 45.76 -14.76
N THR A 262 2.99 45.65 -15.08
CA THR A 262 2.49 45.11 -16.35
C THR A 262 2.57 46.10 -17.52
N SER A 263 2.84 47.40 -17.29
CA SER A 263 2.91 48.41 -18.36
C SER A 263 4.04 48.17 -19.37
N HIS A 264 5.03 47.34 -18.99
CA HIS A 264 6.19 46.96 -19.79
C HIS A 264 6.03 45.65 -20.56
N VAL A 265 4.89 44.95 -20.44
CA VAL A 265 4.60 43.69 -21.14
C VAL A 265 3.33 43.77 -21.97
N ALA A 266 3.27 42.95 -23.03
CA ALA A 266 2.07 42.71 -23.81
C ALA A 266 1.85 41.21 -24.00
N CYS A 267 0.60 40.83 -24.26
CA CYS A 267 0.26 39.53 -24.84
C CYS A 267 -0.32 39.76 -26.24
N LEU A 268 0.12 38.97 -27.24
CA LEU A 268 -0.35 39.06 -28.61
C LEU A 268 -0.66 37.67 -29.18
N ARG A 269 -1.91 37.46 -29.56
CA ARG A 269 -2.36 36.23 -30.21
C ARG A 269 -2.15 36.28 -31.71
N ILE A 270 -1.35 35.37 -32.26
CA ILE A 270 -1.18 35.19 -33.70
C ILE A 270 -2.49 34.66 -34.30
N PHE A 271 -2.95 35.24 -35.41
CA PHE A 271 -4.10 34.74 -36.17
C PHE A 271 -3.74 34.57 -37.66
N PRO A 272 -4.44 33.71 -38.43
CA PRO A 272 -4.13 33.50 -39.84
C PRO A 272 -4.26 34.82 -40.62
N GLY A 273 -3.18 35.29 -41.22
CA GLY A 273 -3.13 36.57 -41.93
C GLY A 273 -2.71 37.79 -41.08
N ILE A 274 -2.31 37.62 -39.82
CA ILE A 274 -1.63 38.69 -39.07
C ILE A 274 -0.36 39.12 -39.81
N LYS A 275 -0.17 40.43 -39.99
CA LYS A 275 0.95 40.95 -40.78
C LYS A 275 2.17 41.28 -39.92
N PRO A 276 3.41 41.22 -40.45
CA PRO A 276 4.61 41.61 -39.72
C PRO A 276 4.56 43.05 -39.17
N GLU A 277 3.93 44.00 -39.88
CA GLU A 277 3.84 45.39 -39.44
C GLU A 277 2.89 45.57 -38.24
N MET A 278 1.91 44.67 -38.07
CA MET A 278 1.05 44.66 -36.87
C MET A 278 1.83 44.19 -35.64
N VAL A 279 2.74 43.24 -35.82
CA VAL A 279 3.60 42.72 -34.75
C VAL A 279 4.71 43.72 -34.42
N ASP A 280 5.33 44.37 -35.42
CA ASP A 280 6.29 45.44 -35.14
C ASP A 280 5.61 46.64 -34.49
N ALA A 281 4.40 47.04 -34.89
CA ALA A 281 3.67 48.14 -34.22
C ALA A 281 3.50 47.92 -32.70
N VAL A 282 3.33 46.67 -32.24
CA VAL A 282 3.38 46.32 -30.81
C VAL A 282 4.81 46.41 -30.27
N LEU A 283 5.80 45.85 -30.98
CA LEU A 283 7.23 45.86 -30.60
C LEU A 283 7.93 47.23 -30.74
N GLN A 284 7.22 48.27 -31.20
CA GLN A 284 7.64 49.68 -31.23
C GLN A 284 6.91 50.51 -30.14
N LEU A 285 6.02 49.90 -29.34
CA LEU A 285 5.36 50.60 -28.22
C LEU A 285 6.42 51.11 -27.23
N LYS A 286 6.42 52.43 -26.99
CA LYS A 286 7.42 53.11 -26.17
C LYS A 286 7.41 52.57 -24.74
N GLY A 287 8.45 51.82 -24.38
CA GLY A 287 8.62 51.23 -23.06
C GLY A 287 8.26 49.74 -22.97
N LEU A 288 7.82 49.09 -24.06
CA LEU A 288 7.68 47.64 -24.06
C LEU A 288 9.05 46.98 -23.87
N ARG A 289 9.14 46.03 -22.93
CA ARG A 289 10.35 45.24 -22.63
C ARG A 289 10.13 43.73 -22.76
N GLY A 290 8.88 43.27 -22.76
CA GLY A 290 8.55 41.85 -22.97
C GLY A 290 7.27 41.64 -23.79
N LEU A 291 7.22 40.55 -24.56
CA LEU A 291 6.06 40.12 -25.32
C LEU A 291 5.78 38.62 -25.09
N VAL A 292 4.60 38.29 -24.58
CA VAL A 292 4.03 36.95 -24.69
C VAL A 292 3.36 36.82 -26.05
N LEU A 293 3.71 35.79 -26.80
CA LEU A 293 3.24 35.54 -28.16
C LEU A 293 2.49 34.19 -28.18
N GLU A 294 1.16 34.21 -28.27
CA GLU A 294 0.38 32.98 -28.39
C GLU A 294 0.38 32.51 -29.85
N THR A 295 0.91 31.32 -30.13
CA THR A 295 1.09 30.77 -31.48
C THR A 295 0.38 29.42 -31.68
N PHE A 296 0.40 28.89 -32.90
CA PHE A 296 -0.41 27.70 -33.26
C PHE A 296 0.26 26.37 -32.87
N GLY A 297 -0.51 25.48 -32.23
CA GLY A 297 -0.09 24.12 -31.93
C GLY A 297 1.20 24.10 -31.10
N ALA A 298 2.19 23.31 -31.53
CA ALA A 298 3.48 23.20 -30.85
C ALA A 298 4.41 24.45 -30.95
N GLY A 299 3.88 25.66 -31.21
CA GLY A 299 4.68 26.89 -31.18
C GLY A 299 4.90 27.60 -32.54
N ASN A 300 3.99 27.46 -33.51
CA ASN A 300 4.20 27.91 -34.89
C ASN A 300 3.53 29.27 -35.19
N ALA A 301 4.30 30.20 -35.77
CA ALA A 301 3.78 31.43 -36.37
C ALA A 301 4.12 31.52 -37.88
N PRO A 302 3.38 32.30 -38.69
CA PRO A 302 3.68 32.49 -40.11
C PRO A 302 5.03 33.22 -40.32
N GLY A 303 5.92 32.70 -41.17
CA GLY A 303 7.17 33.40 -41.52
C GLY A 303 6.97 34.63 -42.41
N GLY A 304 5.92 34.63 -43.25
CA GLY A 304 5.69 35.61 -44.31
C GLY A 304 6.59 35.38 -45.53
N GLN A 305 6.45 36.24 -46.56
CA GLN A 305 7.45 36.32 -47.62
C GLN A 305 8.79 36.80 -47.01
N ASP A 306 9.89 36.27 -47.54
CA ASP A 306 11.27 36.55 -47.12
C ASP A 306 11.54 36.50 -45.61
N ASN A 307 10.80 35.68 -44.86
CA ASN A 307 10.86 35.57 -43.39
C ASN A 307 10.65 36.92 -42.67
N ALA A 308 9.81 37.81 -43.22
CA ALA A 308 9.55 39.15 -42.67
C ALA A 308 9.10 39.14 -41.20
N MET A 309 8.26 38.17 -40.79
CA MET A 309 7.83 38.05 -39.38
C MET A 309 9.03 37.73 -38.46
N THR A 310 9.89 36.80 -38.87
CA THR A 310 11.10 36.43 -38.14
C THR A 310 12.09 37.60 -38.03
N LYS A 311 12.21 38.41 -39.08
CA LYS A 311 13.06 39.63 -39.08
C LYS A 311 12.56 40.68 -38.08
N VAL A 312 11.25 40.91 -37.98
CA VAL A 312 10.63 41.80 -36.99
C VAL A 312 10.95 41.32 -35.56
N LEU A 313 10.70 40.04 -35.28
CA LEU A 313 10.94 39.45 -33.96
C LEU A 313 12.44 39.49 -33.57
N ALA A 314 13.34 39.10 -34.49
CA ALA A 314 14.78 39.17 -34.28
C ALA A 314 15.27 40.61 -34.05
N SER A 315 14.73 41.59 -34.79
CA SER A 315 15.05 43.01 -34.60
C SER A 315 14.62 43.51 -33.23
N ALA A 316 13.44 43.12 -32.75
CA ALA A 316 12.98 43.47 -31.41
C ALA A 316 13.83 42.83 -30.30
N ILE A 317 14.26 41.59 -30.47
CA ILE A 317 15.19 40.92 -29.55
C ILE A 317 16.56 41.63 -29.54
N GLN A 318 17.05 42.10 -30.69
CA GLN A 318 18.24 42.97 -30.77
C GLN A 318 18.04 44.36 -30.13
N ARG A 319 16.79 44.83 -29.97
CA ARG A 319 16.44 46.02 -29.15
C ARG A 319 16.33 45.70 -27.65
N GLY A 320 16.55 44.45 -27.23
CA GLY A 320 16.43 44.00 -25.85
C GLY A 320 15.00 43.61 -25.40
N ILE A 321 14.05 43.43 -26.33
CA ILE A 321 12.70 42.97 -26.00
C ILE A 321 12.69 41.44 -25.90
N VAL A 322 12.31 40.92 -24.74
CA VAL A 322 12.22 39.47 -24.51
C VAL A 322 10.90 38.92 -25.06
N ILE A 323 10.97 37.96 -25.98
CA ILE A 323 9.77 37.38 -26.62
C ILE A 323 9.61 35.92 -26.21
N ILE A 324 8.44 35.60 -25.62
CA ILE A 324 8.10 34.29 -25.07
C ILE A 324 6.98 33.66 -25.91
N ASN A 325 7.23 32.50 -26.50
CA ASN A 325 6.28 31.74 -27.29
C ASN A 325 5.46 30.80 -26.41
N ILE A 326 4.14 30.97 -26.41
CA ILE A 326 3.14 30.15 -25.71
C ILE A 326 2.19 29.54 -26.74
N THR A 327 1.58 28.39 -26.44
CA THR A 327 0.60 27.77 -27.35
C THR A 327 -0.80 28.34 -27.14
N GLN A 328 -1.56 28.49 -28.22
CA GLN A 328 -3.00 28.77 -28.18
C GLN A 328 -3.87 27.55 -27.83
N CYS A 329 -3.27 26.36 -27.80
CA CYS A 329 -3.95 25.12 -27.42
C CYS A 329 -4.08 25.05 -25.89
N LEU A 330 -5.25 24.64 -25.40
CA LEU A 330 -5.49 24.52 -23.96
C LEU A 330 -4.53 23.51 -23.30
N THR A 331 -4.23 22.40 -23.99
CA THR A 331 -3.28 21.36 -23.58
C THR A 331 -2.09 21.28 -24.52
N GLY A 332 -0.95 20.83 -23.99
CA GLY A 332 0.29 20.61 -24.73
C GLY A 332 1.37 21.66 -24.46
N HIS A 333 2.45 21.60 -25.22
CA HIS A 333 3.65 22.41 -24.99
C HIS A 333 4.24 22.96 -26.31
N VAL A 334 4.92 24.11 -26.21
CA VAL A 334 5.72 24.69 -27.29
C VAL A 334 7.02 23.91 -27.45
N SER A 335 7.29 23.40 -28.66
CA SER A 335 8.49 22.62 -28.98
C SER A 335 8.95 22.87 -30.42
N PRO A 336 10.24 23.15 -30.66
CA PRO A 336 10.76 23.56 -31.98
C PRO A 336 10.92 22.39 -32.97
N VAL A 337 10.04 21.38 -32.94
CA VAL A 337 10.06 20.21 -33.85
C VAL A 337 9.75 20.60 -35.30
N TYR A 338 8.89 21.60 -35.49
CA TYR A 338 8.45 22.07 -36.80
C TYR A 338 9.29 23.25 -37.31
N ALA A 339 9.53 23.31 -38.62
CA ALA A 339 10.36 24.35 -39.24
C ALA A 339 9.95 25.81 -38.90
N PRO A 340 8.66 26.19 -38.82
CA PRO A 340 8.28 27.54 -38.38
C PRO A 340 8.66 27.81 -36.91
N GLY A 341 8.34 26.91 -35.98
CA GLY A 341 8.75 27.02 -34.57
C GLY A 341 10.27 27.06 -34.37
N MET A 342 11.02 26.21 -35.08
CA MET A 342 12.49 26.23 -35.11
C MET A 342 13.04 27.56 -35.66
N THR A 343 12.33 28.20 -36.59
CA THR A 343 12.73 29.51 -37.14
C THR A 343 12.52 30.64 -36.12
N LEU A 344 11.49 30.57 -35.28
CA LEU A 344 11.31 31.49 -34.15
C LEU A 344 12.40 31.27 -33.08
N PHE A 345 12.66 30.01 -32.71
CA PHE A 345 13.70 29.67 -31.74
C PHE A 345 15.08 30.19 -32.16
N ARG A 346 15.46 30.01 -33.44
CA ARG A 346 16.70 30.53 -34.02
C ARG A 346 16.78 32.07 -34.08
N ALA A 347 15.64 32.76 -33.99
CA ALA A 347 15.59 34.22 -33.90
C ALA A 347 15.77 34.75 -32.46
N GLY A 348 15.90 33.86 -31.47
CA GLY A 348 16.00 34.20 -30.04
C GLY A 348 14.66 34.20 -29.29
N VAL A 349 13.56 33.76 -29.93
CA VAL A 349 12.26 33.64 -29.25
C VAL A 349 12.30 32.45 -28.30
N VAL A 350 12.04 32.70 -27.02
CA VAL A 350 12.08 31.68 -25.95
C VAL A 350 10.84 30.79 -26.03
N ALA A 351 11.02 29.48 -25.89
CA ALA A 351 9.89 28.56 -25.71
C ALA A 351 9.39 28.61 -24.26
N GLY A 352 8.15 29.04 -24.04
CA GLY A 352 7.49 29.01 -22.73
C GLY A 352 6.96 27.63 -22.32
N GLN A 353 7.31 26.58 -23.07
CA GLN A 353 6.94 25.19 -22.84
C GLN A 353 5.42 25.01 -22.67
N ASP A 354 4.98 24.60 -21.47
CA ASP A 354 3.60 24.25 -21.12
C ASP A 354 2.97 25.22 -20.09
N MET A 355 3.55 26.41 -19.93
CA MET A 355 2.93 27.53 -19.17
C MET A 355 1.59 27.94 -19.79
N THR A 356 0.65 28.38 -18.95
CA THR A 356 -0.52 29.12 -19.41
C THR A 356 -0.15 30.57 -19.76
N THR A 357 -1.02 31.28 -20.48
CA THR A 357 -0.80 32.71 -20.82
C THR A 357 -0.73 33.58 -19.56
N GLU A 358 -1.54 33.28 -18.55
CA GLU A 358 -1.57 34.00 -17.26
C GLU A 358 -0.23 33.87 -16.52
N ALA A 359 0.31 32.65 -16.48
CA ALA A 359 1.60 32.37 -15.89
C ALA A 359 2.74 33.04 -16.66
N ALA A 360 2.75 32.93 -18.00
CA ALA A 360 3.78 33.51 -18.84
C ALA A 360 3.84 35.04 -18.74
N LEU A 361 2.68 35.72 -18.75
CA LEU A 361 2.60 37.18 -18.68
C LEU A 361 3.07 37.71 -17.32
N THR A 362 2.58 37.10 -16.23
CA THR A 362 2.91 37.54 -14.86
C THR A 362 4.35 37.21 -14.47
N LYS A 363 4.89 36.06 -14.92
CA LYS A 363 6.31 35.70 -14.77
C LYS A 363 7.21 36.68 -15.52
N LEU A 364 6.86 37.06 -16.75
CA LEU A 364 7.64 38.00 -17.55
C LEU A 364 7.66 39.40 -16.93
N ALA A 365 6.51 39.90 -16.45
CA ALA A 365 6.42 41.17 -15.72
C ALA A 365 7.21 41.14 -14.40
N TYR A 366 7.14 40.04 -13.64
CA TYR A 366 7.93 39.84 -12.42
C TYR A 366 9.44 39.84 -12.70
N LEU A 367 9.91 39.14 -13.73
CA LEU A 367 11.33 39.10 -14.09
C LEU A 367 11.83 40.45 -14.61
N LEU A 368 10.98 41.21 -15.33
CA LEU A 368 11.26 42.60 -15.74
C LEU A 368 11.26 43.61 -14.59
N ALA A 369 10.84 43.21 -13.40
CA ALA A 369 10.89 43.99 -12.16
C ALA A 369 12.02 43.56 -11.21
N MET A 370 12.84 42.58 -11.61
CA MET A 370 14.02 42.19 -10.84
C MET A 370 15.14 43.24 -10.96
N PRO A 371 15.85 43.58 -9.88
CA PRO A 371 17.08 44.37 -9.99
C PRO A 371 18.12 43.62 -10.83
N ASP A 372 18.95 44.37 -11.54
CA ASP A 372 20.05 43.86 -12.38
C ASP A 372 19.64 42.87 -13.49
N SER A 373 18.35 42.78 -13.82
CA SER A 373 17.82 41.91 -14.87
C SER A 373 18.27 42.36 -16.27
N THR A 374 18.81 41.45 -17.08
CA THR A 374 19.10 41.69 -18.50
C THR A 374 18.11 40.91 -19.39
N PRO A 375 17.94 41.27 -20.67
CA PRO A 375 17.09 40.50 -21.58
C PRO A 375 17.49 39.02 -21.65
N GLU A 376 18.80 38.72 -21.56
CA GLU A 376 19.36 37.37 -21.58
C GLU A 376 19.06 36.61 -20.28
N SER A 377 19.15 37.26 -19.11
CA SER A 377 18.81 36.61 -17.84
C SER A 377 17.31 36.32 -17.75
N ILE A 378 16.46 37.26 -18.17
CA ILE A 378 15.01 37.09 -18.24
C ILE A 378 14.64 35.98 -19.23
N ALA A 379 15.27 35.95 -20.41
CA ALA A 379 15.03 34.91 -21.42
C ALA A 379 15.39 33.50 -20.91
N LYS A 380 16.50 33.39 -20.17
CA LYS A 380 16.91 32.15 -19.50
C LYS A 380 15.92 31.75 -18.39
N ASP A 381 15.57 32.67 -17.51
CA ASP A 381 14.75 32.39 -16.33
C ASP A 381 13.27 32.14 -16.70
N MET A 382 12.81 32.66 -17.85
CA MET A 382 11.52 32.28 -18.43
C MET A 382 11.45 30.81 -18.87
N ALA A 383 12.58 30.20 -19.26
CA ALA A 383 12.64 28.82 -19.77
C ALA A 383 12.77 27.73 -18.67
N ILE A 384 12.97 28.12 -17.40
CA ILE A 384 13.05 27.20 -16.24
C ILE A 384 11.88 27.45 -15.27
N SER A 385 11.46 26.43 -14.52
CA SER A 385 10.35 26.56 -13.57
C SER A 385 10.80 27.33 -12.32
N LEU A 386 10.11 28.41 -11.96
CA LEU A 386 10.42 29.24 -10.77
C LEU A 386 9.45 28.99 -9.61
N ARG A 387 8.25 28.50 -9.91
CA ARG A 387 7.09 28.30 -9.01
C ARG A 387 6.23 27.08 -9.39
N GLY A 388 6.72 26.20 -10.27
CA GLY A 388 5.98 25.03 -10.73
C GLY A 388 5.04 25.28 -11.91
N GLU A 389 5.18 26.43 -12.57
CA GLU A 389 4.38 26.92 -13.68
C GLU A 389 4.66 26.23 -15.03
N LEU A 390 5.80 25.54 -15.14
CA LEU A 390 6.19 24.74 -16.30
C LEU A 390 6.84 23.41 -15.89
N THR A 391 6.81 22.44 -16.80
CA THR A 391 7.29 21.07 -16.60
C THR A 391 8.70 20.90 -17.15
N SER A 392 9.69 20.83 -16.27
CA SER A 392 11.08 20.53 -16.64
C SER A 392 11.20 19.10 -17.18
N HIS A 393 11.59 18.97 -18.46
CA HIS A 393 11.70 17.70 -19.19
C HIS A 393 12.95 16.88 -18.80
N SER A 394 13.18 16.65 -17.50
CA SER A 394 14.38 15.98 -16.98
C SER A 394 14.19 15.28 -15.63
N GLN A 395 13.24 14.34 -15.53
CA GLN A 395 13.23 13.31 -14.47
C GLN A 395 12.41 12.10 -14.89
N THR A 396 13.01 10.90 -14.85
CA THR A 396 12.30 9.62 -15.06
C THR A 396 11.77 9.13 -13.72
N VAL A 397 10.46 9.21 -13.50
CA VAL A 397 9.82 8.75 -12.24
C VAL A 397 9.23 7.35 -12.44
N PHE A 398 9.99 6.33 -12.03
CA PHE A 398 9.52 4.95 -11.83
C PHE A 398 8.54 4.94 -10.64
N ARG A 399 7.47 4.12 -10.68
CA ARG A 399 6.74 3.67 -9.48
C ARG A 399 6.33 2.20 -9.60
N HIS A 400 6.56 1.43 -8.54
CA HIS A 400 6.15 0.03 -8.43
C HIS A 400 4.80 -0.07 -7.69
N PRO A 401 3.95 -1.08 -7.99
CA PRO A 401 2.75 -1.35 -7.22
C PRO A 401 3.01 -2.43 -6.15
N GLU A 402 3.30 -2.03 -4.91
CA GLU A 402 3.41 -2.97 -3.78
C GLU A 402 2.52 -2.59 -2.59
N GLY A 403 2.12 -3.61 -1.82
CA GLY A 403 1.32 -3.50 -0.61
C GLY A 403 2.12 -3.94 0.61
N GLY A 404 2.59 -2.97 1.39
CA GLY A 404 3.24 -3.17 2.68
C GLY A 404 3.00 -1.96 3.58
N LEU A 405 3.79 -1.82 4.65
CA LEU A 405 3.90 -0.53 5.35
C LEU A 405 4.29 0.55 4.34
N SER A 406 3.61 1.69 4.36
CA SER A 406 3.93 2.78 3.45
C SER A 406 5.37 3.23 3.69
N GLU A 407 6.18 3.23 2.62
CA GLU A 407 7.51 3.86 2.49
C GLU A 407 7.67 5.10 3.40
N ARG A 408 6.61 5.92 3.36
CA ARG A 408 6.32 7.07 4.20
C ARG A 408 6.76 6.98 5.66
N THR A 409 6.29 5.97 6.39
CA THR A 409 6.49 5.81 7.83
C THR A 409 7.90 5.32 8.16
N THR A 410 8.42 4.41 7.34
CA THR A 410 9.76 3.81 7.51
C THR A 410 10.85 4.85 7.32
N THR A 411 10.75 5.65 6.25
CA THR A 411 11.72 6.70 5.91
C THR A 411 11.76 7.81 6.97
N LEU A 412 10.60 8.32 7.42
CA LEU A 412 10.54 9.32 8.50
C LEU A 412 11.21 8.83 9.79
N THR A 413 10.98 7.56 10.16
CA THR A 413 11.52 6.97 11.39
C THR A 413 13.05 6.88 11.33
N ALA A 414 13.60 6.36 10.23
CA ALA A 414 15.05 6.29 10.02
C ALA A 414 15.71 7.68 10.03
N LEU A 415 15.04 8.67 9.44
CA LEU A 415 15.49 10.06 9.36
C LEU A 415 15.51 10.73 10.75
N GLY A 416 14.47 10.52 11.57
CA GLY A 416 14.41 11.02 12.95
C GLY A 416 15.58 10.55 13.82
N TYR A 417 15.96 9.28 13.70
CA TYR A 417 17.14 8.75 14.40
C TYR A 417 18.46 9.37 13.92
N ALA A 418 18.64 9.57 12.62
CA ALA A 418 19.85 10.20 12.08
C ALA A 418 19.97 11.68 12.53
N ILE A 419 18.84 12.41 12.59
CA ILE A 419 18.77 13.77 13.15
C ILE A 419 19.21 13.80 14.62
N ALA A 420 18.62 12.92 15.45
CA ALA A 420 18.90 12.86 16.88
C ALA A 420 20.36 12.46 17.18
N GLN A 421 20.97 11.64 16.31
CA GLN A 421 22.37 11.22 16.41
C GLN A 421 23.38 12.27 15.91
N GLY A 422 22.93 13.34 15.26
CA GLY A 422 23.82 14.34 14.64
C GLY A 422 24.46 13.89 13.33
N ASP A 423 24.03 12.77 12.75
CA ASP A 423 24.62 12.11 11.58
C ASP A 423 24.14 12.74 10.27
N LEU A 424 24.81 13.83 9.87
CA LEU A 424 24.45 14.62 8.70
C LEU A 424 24.57 13.84 7.38
N ASP A 425 25.54 12.93 7.27
CA ASP A 425 25.77 12.20 6.01
C ASP A 425 24.76 11.07 5.82
N LYS A 426 24.37 10.39 6.89
CA LYS A 426 23.23 9.46 6.88
C LYS A 426 21.89 10.17 6.63
N VAL A 427 21.72 11.39 7.14
CA VAL A 427 20.57 12.26 6.78
C VAL A 427 20.56 12.55 5.27
N LYS A 428 21.70 12.93 4.66
CA LYS A 428 21.82 13.14 3.21
C LYS A 428 21.51 11.86 2.43
N ASP A 429 22.06 10.72 2.84
CA ASP A 429 21.91 9.45 2.10
C ASP A 429 20.49 8.89 2.17
N LEU A 430 19.80 9.04 3.31
CA LEU A 430 18.38 8.73 3.43
C LEU A 430 17.51 9.63 2.53
N LEU A 431 17.90 10.89 2.32
CA LEU A 431 17.18 11.83 1.44
C LEU A 431 17.52 11.66 -0.05
N LYS A 432 18.71 11.18 -0.41
CA LYS A 432 19.04 10.81 -1.81
C LYS A 432 18.17 9.67 -2.34
N GLY A 433 17.67 8.80 -1.45
CA GLY A 433 16.86 7.63 -1.80
C GLY A 433 15.35 7.81 -1.63
N ALA A 434 14.87 9.01 -1.26
CA ALA A 434 13.48 9.23 -0.90
C ALA A 434 12.84 10.42 -1.65
N ASN A 435 11.52 10.34 -1.83
CA ASN A 435 10.73 11.39 -2.48
C ASN A 435 10.68 12.69 -1.63
N ASP A 436 10.63 13.86 -2.27
CA ASP A 436 10.60 15.20 -1.63
C ASP A 436 9.52 15.37 -0.55
N TRP A 437 8.44 14.58 -0.58
CA TRP A 437 7.32 14.70 0.36
C TRP A 437 7.78 14.54 1.83
N VAL A 438 8.85 13.79 2.13
CA VAL A 438 9.37 13.48 3.48
C VAL A 438 9.62 14.72 4.34
N VAL A 439 10.17 15.77 3.73
CA VAL A 439 10.78 16.90 4.44
C VAL A 439 9.81 17.68 5.36
N ASN A 440 8.50 17.63 5.07
CA ASN A 440 7.43 18.28 5.82
C ASN A 440 6.37 17.33 6.37
N ASP A 441 6.59 16.02 6.23
CA ASP A 441 5.66 15.05 6.81
C ASP A 441 5.93 14.89 8.31
N SER A 442 4.89 14.60 9.09
CA SER A 442 4.95 14.64 10.55
C SER A 442 4.95 13.25 11.17
N ASP A 443 5.67 13.10 12.29
CA ASP A 443 5.48 11.99 13.20
C ASP A 443 4.07 12.01 13.85
N TYR A 444 3.80 10.98 14.67
CA TYR A 444 2.56 10.82 15.43
C TYR A 444 2.26 11.96 16.43
N ALA A 445 3.26 12.76 16.79
CA ALA A 445 3.15 13.91 17.68
C ALA A 445 3.10 15.24 16.89
N GLY A 446 2.98 15.19 15.57
CA GLY A 446 2.92 16.35 14.68
C GLY A 446 4.29 16.99 14.39
N ASN A 447 5.40 16.39 14.85
CA ASN A 447 6.74 16.91 14.61
C ASN A 447 7.22 16.52 13.21
N THR A 448 7.57 17.52 12.39
CA THR A 448 8.35 17.29 11.15
C THR A 448 9.83 17.10 11.44
N PRO A 449 10.65 16.64 10.48
CA PRO A 449 12.10 16.60 10.60
C PRO A 449 12.75 17.89 11.16
N VAL A 450 12.22 19.09 10.86
CA VAL A 450 12.71 20.35 11.44
C VAL A 450 12.27 20.62 12.88
N HIS A 451 11.13 20.09 13.34
CA HIS A 451 10.82 20.13 14.78
C HIS A 451 11.86 19.32 15.58
N ILE A 452 12.24 18.15 15.07
CA ILE A 452 13.27 17.29 15.66
C ILE A 452 14.65 17.97 15.58
N ALA A 453 15.02 18.49 14.40
CA ALA A 453 16.32 19.17 14.21
C ALA A 453 16.45 20.46 15.05
N ALA A 454 15.35 21.20 15.26
CA ALA A 454 15.30 22.39 16.12
C ALA A 454 15.47 22.09 17.62
N HIS A 455 15.36 20.82 18.03
CA HIS A 455 15.65 20.35 19.38
C HIS A 455 16.91 19.46 19.44
N SER A 456 17.59 19.26 18.31
CA SER A 456 18.84 18.48 18.19
C SER A 456 20.07 19.35 18.54
N PRO A 457 21.24 18.75 18.81
CA PRO A 457 22.48 19.51 18.96
C PRO A 457 23.10 19.98 17.63
N SER A 458 22.60 19.52 16.47
CA SER A 458 23.27 19.73 15.17
C SER A 458 22.65 20.86 14.34
N LEU A 459 23.28 22.04 14.44
CA LEU A 459 22.93 23.22 13.64
C LEU A 459 23.06 22.96 12.13
N GLU A 460 23.96 22.07 11.71
CA GLU A 460 24.16 21.72 10.30
C GLU A 460 23.03 20.85 9.75
N ILE A 461 22.48 19.93 10.54
CA ILE A 461 21.29 19.17 10.13
C ILE A 461 20.08 20.08 10.03
N LEU A 462 19.86 20.96 11.02
CA LEU A 462 18.79 21.97 10.94
C LEU A 462 18.94 22.82 9.66
N ARG A 463 20.16 23.32 9.38
CA ARG A 463 20.47 24.06 8.14
C ARG A 463 20.19 23.24 6.89
N TYR A 464 20.58 21.96 6.87
CA TYR A 464 20.38 21.09 5.71
C TYR A 464 18.88 20.88 5.42
N PHE A 465 18.06 20.60 6.42
CA PHE A 465 16.61 20.45 6.20
C PHE A 465 15.92 21.73 5.71
N LEU A 466 16.34 22.90 6.19
CA LEU A 466 15.83 24.17 5.68
C LEU A 466 16.23 24.38 4.20
N LEU A 467 17.43 23.93 3.80
CA LEU A 467 17.86 23.88 2.40
C LEU A 467 17.17 22.78 1.57
N GLN A 468 16.52 21.79 2.18
CA GLN A 468 15.64 20.81 1.49
C GLN A 468 14.16 21.22 1.52
N GLY A 469 13.84 22.40 2.08
CA GLY A 469 12.50 22.99 2.01
C GLY A 469 11.54 22.61 3.15
N ALA A 470 12.08 22.42 4.35
CA ALA A 470 11.26 22.22 5.54
C ALA A 470 10.60 23.53 6.03
N SER A 471 9.28 23.48 6.23
CA SER A 471 8.45 24.56 6.75
C SER A 471 8.64 24.74 8.25
N VAL A 472 8.93 25.99 8.62
CA VAL A 472 9.04 26.46 10.00
C VAL A 472 7.71 26.90 10.61
N HIS A 473 6.60 26.76 9.88
CA HIS A 473 5.25 27.20 10.28
C HIS A 473 4.28 26.06 10.59
N LEU A 474 4.71 24.81 10.39
CA LEU A 474 3.98 23.67 10.91
C LEU A 474 3.99 23.73 12.45
N ARG A 475 2.84 23.46 13.05
CA ARG A 475 2.64 23.34 14.50
C ARG A 475 2.38 21.88 14.82
N ASN A 476 3.15 21.31 15.74
CA ASN A 476 2.97 19.94 16.22
C ASN A 476 1.68 19.78 17.05
N SER A 477 1.38 18.57 17.52
CA SER A 477 0.14 18.27 18.27
C SER A 477 0.03 19.00 19.63
N ALA A 478 1.11 19.61 20.13
CA ALA A 478 1.11 20.51 21.29
C ALA A 478 0.95 22.00 20.92
N GLY A 479 0.65 22.30 19.65
CA GLY A 479 0.50 23.64 19.09
C GLY A 479 1.83 24.39 18.89
N ARG A 480 2.97 23.70 18.85
CA ARG A 480 4.30 24.33 18.86
C ARG A 480 5.02 24.26 17.51
N THR A 481 5.62 25.37 17.12
CA THR A 481 6.53 25.51 15.99
C THR A 481 7.96 25.08 16.36
N PRO A 482 8.81 24.77 15.36
CA PRO A 482 10.23 24.50 15.58
C PRO A 482 10.95 25.64 16.32
N LEU A 483 10.56 26.89 16.07
CA LEU A 483 11.12 28.07 16.73
C LEU A 483 10.86 28.07 18.24
N PHE A 484 9.64 27.74 18.66
CA PHE A 484 9.29 27.63 20.08
C PHE A 484 10.09 26.51 20.75
N LEU A 485 10.25 25.36 20.08
CA LEU A 485 11.03 24.24 20.61
C LEU A 485 12.52 24.61 20.80
N ALA A 486 13.15 25.27 19.84
CA ALA A 486 14.55 25.74 19.95
C ALA A 486 14.72 26.79 21.08
N ALA A 487 13.78 27.73 21.19
CA ALA A 487 13.81 28.78 22.21
C ALA A 487 13.56 28.23 23.63
N SER A 488 12.69 27.22 23.77
CA SER A 488 12.46 26.51 25.03
C SER A 488 13.68 25.68 25.43
N ALA A 489 14.33 24.99 24.47
CA ALA A 489 15.54 24.21 24.72
C ALA A 489 16.70 25.07 25.26
N GLY A 490 16.90 26.26 24.68
CA GLY A 490 18.05 27.13 24.98
C GLY A 490 19.04 27.26 23.82
N LEU A 491 18.72 26.72 22.65
CA LEU A 491 19.61 26.64 21.48
C LEU A 491 19.63 27.96 20.70
N MET A 492 20.40 28.94 21.16
CA MET A 492 20.42 30.30 20.59
C MET A 492 20.70 30.33 19.07
N ASP A 493 21.69 29.57 18.58
CA ASP A 493 22.02 29.55 17.15
C ASP A 493 20.92 28.91 16.29
N HIS A 494 20.19 27.94 16.85
CA HIS A 494 19.05 27.31 16.18
C HIS A 494 17.87 28.28 16.10
N VAL A 495 17.63 29.06 17.16
CA VAL A 495 16.66 30.17 17.15
C VAL A 495 17.04 31.23 16.11
N VAL A 496 18.31 31.65 16.05
CA VAL A 496 18.77 32.64 15.06
C VAL A 496 18.63 32.11 13.62
N LEU A 497 18.94 30.85 13.37
CA LEU A 497 18.80 30.21 12.05
C LEU A 497 17.32 30.08 11.62
N LEU A 498 16.44 29.66 12.52
CA LEU A 498 14.98 29.58 12.27
C LEU A 498 14.38 30.98 12.04
N ARG A 499 14.77 31.98 12.83
CA ARG A 499 14.35 33.39 12.67
C ARG A 499 14.86 34.03 11.37
N LYS A 500 15.92 33.49 10.75
CA LYS A 500 16.40 33.85 9.40
C LYS A 500 15.64 33.12 8.28
N SER A 501 15.00 32.00 8.60
CA SER A 501 14.16 31.20 7.68
C SER A 501 12.66 31.54 7.80
N GLY A 502 12.31 32.77 8.21
CA GLY A 502 10.93 33.24 8.34
C GLY A 502 10.18 32.87 9.62
N ALA A 503 10.75 32.02 10.48
CA ALA A 503 10.02 31.47 11.62
C ALA A 503 9.54 32.56 12.59
N HIS A 504 8.34 32.39 13.12
CA HIS A 504 7.70 33.29 14.08
C HIS A 504 6.77 32.51 15.00
N LEU A 505 6.56 33.02 16.21
CA LEU A 505 5.65 32.43 17.19
C LEU A 505 4.21 32.81 16.86
N HIS A 506 3.32 31.82 16.83
CA HIS A 506 1.88 32.01 16.63
C HIS A 506 1.21 32.59 17.90
N ALA A 507 -0.03 33.07 17.80
CA ALA A 507 -0.68 33.84 18.88
C ALA A 507 -0.91 33.04 20.18
N ASP A 508 -1.19 31.74 20.04
CA ASP A 508 -1.31 30.73 21.10
C ASP A 508 0.04 30.40 21.75
N GLU A 509 1.11 30.33 20.96
CA GLU A 509 2.47 30.16 21.46
C GLU A 509 2.94 31.37 22.27
N ARG A 510 2.59 32.57 21.79
CA ARG A 510 3.10 33.85 22.28
C ARG A 510 2.86 34.08 23.77
N ALA A 511 1.66 33.77 24.27
CA ALA A 511 1.34 33.93 25.69
C ALA A 511 2.21 33.06 26.61
N VAL A 512 2.54 31.83 26.17
CA VAL A 512 3.44 30.92 26.90
C VAL A 512 4.89 31.41 26.77
N ALA A 513 5.30 31.88 25.60
CA ALA A 513 6.62 32.43 25.35
C ALA A 513 6.90 33.71 26.18
N GLU A 514 5.90 34.59 26.34
CA GLU A 514 5.95 35.78 27.20
C GLU A 514 6.02 35.42 28.70
N MET A 515 5.50 34.26 29.10
CA MET A 515 5.70 33.71 30.44
C MET A 515 7.11 33.13 30.63
N GLN A 516 7.62 32.37 29.66
CA GLN A 516 8.97 31.78 29.74
C GLN A 516 10.10 32.80 29.57
N ALA A 517 9.86 33.91 28.85
CA ALA A 517 10.78 35.03 28.75
C ALA A 517 11.16 35.63 30.12
N ARG A 518 10.27 35.53 31.13
CA ARG A 518 10.57 35.94 32.51
C ARG A 518 11.66 35.09 33.20
N ARG A 519 11.96 33.89 32.67
CA ARG A 519 12.99 32.98 33.17
C ARG A 519 14.25 32.94 32.31
N ARG A 520 14.13 33.14 30.98
CA ARG A 520 15.24 33.13 30.01
C ARG A 520 15.11 34.29 29.00
N PRO A 521 15.21 35.57 29.42
CA PRO A 521 14.84 36.71 28.57
C PRO A 521 15.67 36.83 27.28
N GLY A 522 16.97 36.48 27.32
CA GLY A 522 17.85 36.58 26.15
C GLY A 522 17.41 35.77 24.94
N ILE A 523 17.10 34.48 25.11
CA ILE A 523 16.72 33.62 23.97
C ILE A 523 15.29 33.88 23.48
N TRP A 524 14.36 34.17 24.39
CA TRP A 524 13.00 34.52 23.99
C TRP A 524 12.95 35.89 23.27
N ALA A 525 13.85 36.83 23.58
CA ALA A 525 14.04 38.05 22.79
C ALA A 525 14.50 37.76 21.35
N LEU A 526 15.44 36.83 21.14
CA LEU A 526 15.84 36.38 19.81
C LEU A 526 14.65 35.74 19.04
N ALA A 527 13.81 34.97 19.75
CA ALA A 527 12.57 34.40 19.21
C ALA A 527 11.45 35.43 18.90
N GLY A 528 11.63 36.72 19.25
CA GLY A 528 10.68 37.80 18.96
C GLY A 528 9.77 38.21 20.12
N VAL A 529 10.09 37.82 21.35
CA VAL A 529 9.33 38.12 22.56
C VAL A 529 9.93 39.32 23.31
N GLY A 530 9.11 40.32 23.68
CA GLY A 530 9.59 41.44 24.50
C GLY A 530 10.37 42.53 23.75
N ALA A 531 10.24 42.62 22.42
CA ALA A 531 10.77 43.73 21.63
C ALA A 531 9.96 45.03 21.87
N ARG A 532 10.21 45.69 23.01
CA ARG A 532 10.04 47.14 23.18
C ARG A 532 11.42 47.80 23.33
N SER A 533 11.48 49.12 23.23
CA SER A 533 12.66 49.83 22.71
C SER A 533 13.96 49.64 23.50
N MET A 534 15.09 49.64 22.78
CA MET A 534 16.46 49.56 23.32
C MET A 534 16.83 50.60 24.40
N LYS A 535 16.02 51.65 24.61
CA LYS A 535 16.29 52.72 25.59
C LYS A 535 16.19 52.29 27.06
N GLU A 536 15.49 51.21 27.38
CA GLU A 536 15.21 50.82 28.78
C GLU A 536 16.27 49.87 29.40
N ARG A 537 17.37 49.57 28.70
CA ARG A 537 18.46 48.70 29.22
C ARG A 537 19.54 49.48 29.98
N ASP A 538 19.92 50.66 29.49
CA ASP A 538 21.03 51.46 30.04
C ASP A 538 20.80 51.91 31.50
N GLU A 539 19.54 51.98 31.94
CA GLU A 539 19.16 52.35 33.31
C GLU A 539 19.28 51.20 34.32
N LEU A 540 19.26 49.94 33.88
CA LEU A 540 19.32 48.75 34.74
C LEU A 540 20.73 48.21 34.94
N GLU A 541 21.59 48.28 33.91
CA GLU A 541 22.97 47.73 33.97
C GLU A 541 23.91 48.52 34.90
N ASN A 542 23.56 49.76 35.28
CA ASN A 542 24.28 50.55 36.29
C ASN A 542 24.04 50.09 37.75
N SER A 543 23.10 49.17 38.01
CA SER A 543 22.60 48.91 39.37
C SER A 543 23.39 47.88 40.19
N ASN A 544 24.11 46.92 39.56
CA ASN A 544 24.79 45.84 40.27
C ASN A 544 26.11 45.40 39.60
N ARG A 545 27.23 45.89 40.15
CA ARG A 545 28.52 45.18 40.14
C ARG A 545 28.80 44.73 41.57
N GLY A 546 29.03 43.43 41.80
CA GLY A 546 29.14 42.92 43.17
C GLY A 546 29.66 41.48 43.25
N ASP A 547 30.94 41.32 42.92
CA ASP A 547 31.86 40.20 43.21
C ASP A 547 31.44 38.74 42.87
N GLY A 548 32.44 37.86 42.74
CA GLY A 548 32.20 36.47 42.37
C GLY A 548 33.13 35.48 43.07
N THR A 549 32.60 34.30 43.36
CA THR A 549 33.39 33.11 43.74
C THR A 549 32.76 31.85 43.14
N GLU A 550 33.57 31.02 42.52
CA GLU A 550 33.16 29.73 41.99
C GLU A 550 32.96 28.72 43.13
N HIS A 551 31.86 27.96 43.10
CA HIS A 551 31.90 26.49 43.18
C HIS A 551 30.55 25.91 42.73
N ALA A 552 30.59 24.76 42.05
CA ALA A 552 29.43 24.22 41.35
C ALA A 552 28.42 23.55 42.28
N ASN A 553 27.18 24.06 42.29
CA ASN A 553 26.01 23.25 42.66
C ASN A 553 25.30 22.82 41.38
N LYS A 554 25.12 21.50 41.22
CA LYS A 554 24.43 20.93 40.05
C LYS A 554 22.99 21.41 40.00
N ILE A 555 22.54 21.79 38.81
CA ILE A 555 21.12 22.06 38.53
C ILE A 555 20.33 20.75 38.74
N PRO A 556 19.25 20.74 39.55
CA PRO A 556 18.31 19.62 39.58
C PRO A 556 17.61 19.50 38.22
N GLU A 557 17.59 18.29 37.66
CA GLU A 557 17.03 18.03 36.33
C GLU A 557 15.52 18.32 36.31
N ALA A 558 15.11 19.26 35.46
CA ALA A 558 13.74 19.76 35.40
C ALA A 558 13.05 19.40 34.07
N VAL A 559 12.97 18.08 33.81
CA VAL A 559 12.01 17.39 32.93
C VAL A 559 11.85 17.97 31.52
N LEU A 560 12.56 17.37 30.55
CA LEU A 560 12.07 17.35 29.16
C LEU A 560 10.76 16.54 29.11
N VAL A 561 9.84 16.96 28.23
CA VAL A 561 8.67 16.15 27.86
C VAL A 561 9.16 15.10 26.85
N THR A 562 9.70 14.00 27.36
CA THR A 562 10.22 12.86 26.59
C THR A 562 9.10 11.89 26.21
N MET A 563 9.42 10.85 25.43
CA MET A 563 8.45 9.80 25.04
C MET A 563 7.78 9.12 26.25
N ASP A 564 8.39 9.20 27.43
CA ASP A 564 7.92 8.63 28.72
C ASP A 564 6.75 9.42 29.33
N SER A 565 6.29 10.47 28.66
CA SER A 565 5.17 11.33 29.10
C SER A 565 3.96 11.31 28.13
N LEU A 566 3.96 10.41 27.15
CA LEU A 566 2.88 10.23 26.19
C LEU A 566 1.79 9.27 26.75
N PRO A 567 0.48 9.55 26.54
CA PRO A 567 -0.60 8.66 26.98
C PRO A 567 -0.50 7.25 26.37
N ILE A 568 -0.81 6.22 27.16
CA ILE A 568 -0.65 4.81 26.77
C ILE A 568 -1.47 4.46 25.51
N GLU A 569 -2.59 5.15 25.27
CA GLU A 569 -3.46 5.00 24.10
C GLU A 569 -2.80 5.55 22.83
N ILE A 570 -2.09 6.69 22.93
CA ILE A 570 -1.29 7.25 21.84
C ILE A 570 -0.14 6.29 21.52
N LEU A 571 0.52 5.75 22.55
CA LEU A 571 1.60 4.78 22.39
C LEU A 571 1.11 3.46 21.75
N GLN A 572 -0.08 2.98 22.14
CA GLN A 572 -0.74 1.83 21.51
C GLN A 572 -1.12 2.12 20.05
N LEU A 573 -1.55 3.34 19.73
CA LEU A 573 -1.85 3.78 18.35
C LEU A 573 -0.58 3.84 17.48
N ILE A 574 0.55 4.33 18.00
CA ILE A 574 1.83 4.29 17.29
C ILE A 574 2.20 2.83 17.00
N CYS A 575 2.08 1.96 18.00
CA CYS A 575 2.30 0.52 17.84
C CYS A 575 1.29 -0.12 16.87
N LYS A 576 0.08 0.43 16.72
CA LYS A 576 -0.94 0.00 15.76
C LYS A 576 -0.60 0.35 14.30
N TYR A 577 0.21 1.39 14.06
CA TYR A 577 0.58 1.81 12.70
C TYR A 577 2.01 1.49 12.27
N THR A 578 2.91 1.06 13.17
CA THR A 578 4.29 0.66 12.84
C THR A 578 4.44 -0.73 12.25
N GLY A 579 3.41 -1.58 12.30
CA GLY A 579 3.20 -2.80 11.51
C GLY A 579 4.14 -4.01 11.70
N ASP A 580 5.42 -3.80 12.02
CA ASP A 580 6.42 -4.85 12.18
C ASP A 580 7.29 -4.58 13.41
N ILE A 581 6.72 -4.83 14.61
CA ILE A 581 7.41 -4.62 15.88
C ILE A 581 8.01 -5.94 16.35
N SER A 582 9.26 -6.18 16.00
CA SER A 582 9.98 -7.38 16.43
C SER A 582 10.19 -7.45 17.95
N GLU A 583 10.40 -8.66 18.47
CA GLU A 583 10.72 -8.86 19.88
C GLU A 583 12.06 -8.21 20.30
N VAL A 584 12.98 -8.04 19.35
CA VAL A 584 14.24 -7.30 19.53
C VAL A 584 13.98 -5.81 19.67
N SER A 585 13.09 -5.25 18.84
CA SER A 585 12.59 -3.88 18.99
C SER A 585 11.93 -3.68 20.36
N LEU A 586 11.18 -4.68 20.85
CA LEU A 586 10.53 -4.66 22.15
C LEU A 586 11.53 -4.67 23.32
N ARG A 587 12.63 -5.45 23.26
CA ARG A 587 13.71 -5.40 24.27
C ARG A 587 14.45 -4.07 24.25
N SER A 588 14.68 -3.49 23.06
CA SER A 588 15.27 -2.15 22.93
C SER A 588 14.35 -1.07 23.53
N LEU A 589 13.03 -1.17 23.33
CA LEU A 589 12.06 -0.29 23.99
C LEU A 589 12.08 -0.45 25.52
N ALA A 590 12.14 -1.69 26.04
CA ALA A 590 12.21 -1.96 27.49
C ALA A 590 13.40 -1.28 28.19
N LEU A 591 14.51 -1.11 27.48
CA LEU A 591 15.75 -0.49 27.97
C LEU A 591 15.76 1.05 27.84
N VAL A 592 14.76 1.63 27.17
CA VAL A 592 14.69 3.07 26.85
C VAL A 592 13.46 3.73 27.47
N ASN A 593 12.30 3.08 27.45
CA ASN A 593 11.02 3.63 27.89
C ASN A 593 10.03 2.51 28.30
N ASN A 594 9.62 2.51 29.57
CA ASN A 594 8.72 1.48 30.12
C ASN A 594 7.27 1.59 29.60
N ASP A 595 6.74 2.80 29.38
CA ASP A 595 5.33 2.97 28.99
C ASP A 595 5.12 2.70 27.50
N PHE A 596 6.10 3.02 26.66
CA PHE A 596 6.15 2.60 25.25
C PHE A 596 6.31 1.08 25.15
N TYR A 597 7.08 0.46 26.05
CA TYR A 597 7.11 -1.00 26.22
C TYR A 597 5.73 -1.55 26.61
N TYR A 598 5.07 -1.01 27.65
CA TYR A 598 3.72 -1.43 28.07
C TYR A 598 2.62 -1.16 27.04
N ALA A 599 2.80 -0.19 26.15
CA ALA A 599 1.89 0.10 25.05
C ALA A 599 2.14 -0.75 23.79
N ALA A 600 3.39 -1.15 23.55
CA ALA A 600 3.74 -2.10 22.51
C ALA A 600 3.33 -3.53 22.89
N LEU A 601 3.48 -3.89 24.18
CA LEU A 601 3.20 -5.23 24.71
C LEU A 601 1.87 -5.83 24.22
N PRO A 602 0.71 -5.14 24.29
CA PRO A 602 -0.56 -5.65 23.78
C PRO A 602 -0.58 -6.05 22.32
N ARG A 603 0.35 -5.53 21.49
CA ARG A 603 0.38 -5.79 20.06
C ARG A 603 1.37 -6.88 19.64
N ILE A 604 2.57 -6.92 20.23
CA ILE A 604 3.49 -8.06 19.99
C ILE A 604 2.93 -9.32 20.64
N HIS A 605 2.22 -9.19 21.76
CA HIS A 605 1.59 -10.31 22.45
C HIS A 605 0.12 -10.50 22.01
N GLU A 606 -0.36 -9.78 20.98
CA GLU A 606 -1.70 -9.96 20.38
C GLU A 606 -1.83 -11.32 19.71
N CYS A 607 -0.72 -11.82 19.16
CA CYS A 607 -0.59 -13.13 18.54
C CYS A 607 0.49 -13.96 19.26
N ALA A 608 0.25 -15.26 19.45
CA ALA A 608 1.25 -16.22 19.91
C ALA A 608 1.16 -17.51 19.10
N ALA A 609 2.30 -18.14 18.82
CA ALA A 609 2.37 -19.40 18.10
C ALA A 609 3.03 -20.49 18.96
N ILE A 610 2.24 -21.46 19.42
CA ILE A 610 2.75 -22.64 20.14
C ILE A 610 3.22 -23.64 19.08
N LYS A 611 4.54 -23.76 18.90
CA LYS A 611 5.19 -24.64 17.94
C LYS A 611 5.88 -25.80 18.68
N PHE A 612 5.47 -27.03 18.40
CA PHE A 612 5.95 -28.25 19.09
C PHE A 612 5.99 -29.46 18.15
N TYR A 613 6.54 -30.59 18.58
CA TYR A 613 6.55 -31.83 17.79
C TYR A 613 6.27 -33.11 18.59
N ASP A 614 6.51 -33.11 19.90
CA ASP A 614 6.16 -34.17 20.85
C ASP A 614 5.47 -33.59 22.11
N HIS A 615 5.10 -34.43 23.08
CA HIS A 615 4.38 -33.97 24.28
C HIS A 615 5.29 -33.18 25.24
N ALA A 616 6.56 -33.56 25.35
CA ALA A 616 7.53 -32.86 26.19
C ALA A 616 7.84 -31.46 25.63
N THR A 617 7.82 -31.28 24.32
CA THR A 617 7.93 -29.97 23.66
C THR A 617 6.62 -29.20 23.62
N LEU A 618 5.45 -29.85 23.65
CA LEU A 618 4.18 -29.15 23.94
C LEU A 618 4.19 -28.57 25.36
N GLU A 619 4.50 -29.40 26.35
CA GLU A 619 4.60 -28.99 27.75
C GLU A 619 5.73 -27.96 27.93
N SER A 620 6.89 -28.13 27.29
CA SER A 620 7.97 -27.14 27.33
C SER A 620 7.66 -25.85 26.59
N ALA A 621 6.92 -25.85 25.47
CA ALA A 621 6.53 -24.62 24.77
C ALA A 621 5.44 -23.86 25.54
N VAL A 622 4.49 -24.57 26.15
CA VAL A 622 3.54 -23.99 27.10
C VAL A 622 4.29 -23.43 28.32
N ASN A 623 5.20 -24.19 28.92
CA ASN A 623 5.98 -23.75 30.08
C ASN A 623 6.98 -22.63 29.74
N GLU A 624 7.49 -22.53 28.52
CA GLU A 624 8.28 -21.38 28.09
C GLU A 624 7.39 -20.12 27.97
N ILE A 625 6.14 -20.26 27.54
CA ILE A 625 5.16 -19.17 27.54
C ILE A 625 4.66 -18.81 28.95
N THR A 626 4.51 -19.77 29.86
CA THR A 626 3.90 -19.57 31.20
C THR A 626 4.89 -19.34 32.34
N ALA A 627 6.09 -19.93 32.29
CA ALA A 627 7.13 -19.76 33.31
C ALA A 627 8.11 -18.61 32.99
N THR A 628 8.14 -18.10 31.75
CA THR A 628 8.89 -16.86 31.49
C THR A 628 8.18 -15.64 32.09
N PRO A 629 8.94 -14.58 32.48
CA PRO A 629 8.35 -13.32 32.98
C PRO A 629 7.39 -12.61 32.01
N ARG A 630 7.32 -13.06 30.75
CA ARG A 630 6.41 -12.57 29.70
C ARG A 630 4.98 -13.10 29.85
N TRP A 631 4.78 -14.20 30.57
CA TRP A 631 3.47 -14.84 30.70
C TRP A 631 2.35 -13.88 31.06
N LYS A 632 2.60 -13.00 32.04
CA LYS A 632 1.66 -11.96 32.50
C LYS A 632 1.15 -11.03 31.40
N HIS A 633 1.88 -10.88 30.29
CA HIS A 633 1.49 -10.04 29.14
C HIS A 633 0.70 -10.82 28.10
N TYR A 634 1.08 -12.06 27.77
CA TYR A 634 0.22 -12.95 26.97
C TYR A 634 -1.13 -13.16 27.66
N LYS A 635 -1.12 -13.45 28.97
CA LYS A 635 -2.33 -13.60 29.79
C LYS A 635 -3.28 -12.40 29.70
N ALA A 636 -2.73 -11.19 29.57
CA ALA A 636 -3.49 -9.94 29.56
C ALA A 636 -3.97 -9.49 28.17
N HIS A 637 -3.30 -9.90 27.08
CA HIS A 637 -3.48 -9.27 25.76
C HIS A 637 -3.57 -10.23 24.55
N LEU A 638 -3.33 -11.54 24.74
CA LEU A 638 -3.34 -12.51 23.64
C LEU A 638 -4.74 -12.70 23.05
N LYS A 639 -4.90 -12.34 21.77
CA LYS A 639 -6.16 -12.47 21.02
C LYS A 639 -6.14 -13.62 20.02
N GLN A 640 -5.03 -13.81 19.30
CA GLN A 640 -4.87 -14.89 18.33
C GLN A 640 -3.87 -15.92 18.85
N LEU A 641 -4.33 -17.17 19.04
CA LEU A 641 -3.47 -18.29 19.41
C LEU A 641 -3.36 -19.28 18.24
N ASP A 642 -2.15 -19.42 17.70
CA ASP A 642 -1.80 -20.35 16.63
C ASP A 642 -1.13 -21.60 17.23
N VAL A 643 -1.84 -22.72 17.31
CA VAL A 643 -1.32 -24.00 17.85
C VAL A 643 -0.88 -24.88 16.69
N VAL A 644 0.42 -25.11 16.52
CA VAL A 644 1.01 -25.68 15.29
C VAL A 644 2.00 -26.80 15.61
N THR A 645 1.87 -27.97 14.97
CA THR A 645 2.93 -29.00 15.05
C THR A 645 3.93 -28.85 13.91
N ILE A 646 5.23 -28.87 14.24
CA ILE A 646 6.32 -29.00 13.27
C ILE A 646 6.46 -30.49 12.88
N PRO A 647 6.64 -30.84 11.59
CA PRO A 647 6.83 -32.23 11.17
C PRO A 647 8.05 -32.91 11.81
N GLU A 648 7.79 -33.80 12.76
CA GLU A 648 8.76 -34.48 13.64
C GLU A 648 9.86 -35.28 12.88
N ALA A 649 9.61 -35.63 11.61
CA ALA A 649 10.55 -36.35 10.73
C ALA A 649 11.93 -35.68 10.57
N TRP A 650 12.04 -34.38 10.86
CA TRP A 650 13.30 -33.62 10.79
C TRP A 650 14.10 -33.68 12.08
N GLY A 651 13.45 -33.86 13.24
CA GLY A 651 14.09 -33.84 14.56
C GLY A 651 14.79 -35.15 14.94
N ARG A 652 14.28 -36.30 14.49
CA ARG A 652 14.80 -37.64 14.83
C ARG A 652 16.24 -37.93 14.35
N LEU A 653 16.88 -37.03 13.61
CA LEU A 653 18.29 -37.12 13.22
C LEU A 653 19.26 -36.63 14.32
N ALA A 654 18.77 -35.98 15.38
CA ALA A 654 19.57 -35.44 16.48
C ALA A 654 19.45 -36.28 17.78
N SER A 655 19.86 -37.55 17.73
CA SER A 655 19.96 -38.41 18.94
C SER A 655 21.40 -38.42 19.51
N PRO A 656 21.61 -38.31 20.84
CA PRO A 656 22.94 -38.17 21.43
C PRO A 656 23.91 -39.34 21.22
N ASP A 657 23.39 -40.57 21.05
CA ASP A 657 24.21 -41.81 21.07
C ASP A 657 24.96 -42.12 19.76
N THR A 658 25.08 -41.17 18.83
CA THR A 658 25.95 -41.34 17.65
C THR A 658 26.99 -40.22 17.54
N HIS A 659 28.28 -40.60 17.47
CA HIS A 659 29.43 -39.70 17.32
C HIS A 659 29.50 -39.04 15.93
N VAL A 660 28.52 -38.19 15.62
CA VAL A 660 28.57 -37.21 14.54
C VAL A 660 28.44 -35.85 15.21
N GLU A 661 29.33 -34.90 14.89
CA GLU A 661 29.18 -33.53 15.40
C GLU A 661 27.78 -33.00 15.09
N PRO A 662 27.11 -32.29 16.02
CA PRO A 662 25.79 -31.76 15.76
C PRO A 662 25.85 -30.86 14.53
N LEU A 663 25.06 -31.20 13.50
CA LEU A 663 24.88 -30.39 12.29
C LEU A 663 24.58 -28.96 12.73
N ARG A 664 25.52 -28.05 12.46
CA ARG A 664 25.56 -26.76 13.15
C ARG A 664 24.21 -26.04 13.03
N THR A 665 23.67 -25.66 14.18
CA THR A 665 22.28 -25.21 14.34
C THR A 665 21.83 -23.94 13.61
N PRO A 666 22.66 -22.95 13.18
CA PRO A 666 22.14 -21.71 12.59
C PRO A 666 21.59 -21.85 11.17
N LYS A 667 21.50 -23.06 10.59
CA LYS A 667 20.77 -23.30 9.34
C LYS A 667 19.26 -23.55 9.56
N PHE A 668 18.80 -23.96 10.75
CA PHE A 668 17.38 -24.22 11.00
C PHE A 668 16.52 -22.95 11.07
N GLU A 669 17.10 -21.81 11.47
CA GLU A 669 16.40 -20.52 11.54
C GLU A 669 16.03 -19.94 10.16
N LYS A 670 16.57 -20.49 9.06
CA LYS A 670 16.20 -20.13 7.69
C LYS A 670 14.94 -20.83 7.17
N PHE A 671 14.36 -21.79 7.91
CA PHE A 671 13.29 -22.62 7.36
C PHE A 671 11.94 -21.92 7.30
N VAL A 672 11.22 -22.22 6.22
CA VAL A 672 9.95 -21.59 5.81
C VAL A 672 9.02 -21.36 7.01
N ASN A 673 8.64 -20.10 7.20
CA ASN A 673 7.88 -19.67 8.36
C ASN A 673 6.47 -20.27 8.34
N MET A 674 6.25 -21.35 9.08
CA MET A 674 5.03 -22.18 8.97
C MET A 674 3.69 -21.44 9.19
N SER A 675 3.70 -20.26 9.82
CA SER A 675 2.50 -19.41 9.94
C SER A 675 2.08 -18.78 8.60
N GLU A 676 2.96 -18.68 7.60
CA GLU A 676 2.60 -18.26 6.24
C GLU A 676 1.58 -19.21 5.59
N PHE A 677 1.60 -20.49 5.96
CA PHE A 677 0.63 -21.50 5.49
C PHE A 677 -0.72 -21.44 6.21
N ILE A 678 -0.85 -20.75 7.34
CA ILE A 678 -2.15 -20.57 8.02
C ILE A 678 -3.03 -19.67 7.13
N PRO A 679 -4.20 -20.13 6.65
CA PRO A 679 -5.07 -19.30 5.83
C PRO A 679 -5.65 -18.13 6.62
N ASP A 680 -5.73 -16.97 5.96
CA ASP A 680 -6.41 -15.80 6.49
C ASP A 680 -7.94 -16.02 6.44
N ALA A 681 -8.54 -16.27 7.61
CA ALA A 681 -9.96 -16.52 7.80
C ALA A 681 -10.85 -15.26 7.68
N ALA A 682 -10.28 -14.06 7.58
CA ALA A 682 -11.06 -12.84 7.32
C ALA A 682 -11.36 -12.66 5.83
N ASN A 683 -10.72 -13.42 4.94
CA ASN A 683 -10.81 -13.27 3.49
C ASN A 683 -11.15 -14.59 2.78
N SER A 684 -11.59 -14.51 1.52
CA SER A 684 -11.76 -15.69 0.64
C SER A 684 -10.43 -16.24 0.10
N ASN A 685 -9.40 -16.27 0.96
CA ASN A 685 -8.01 -16.45 0.60
C ASN A 685 -7.53 -17.92 0.70
N LEU A 686 -8.39 -18.88 1.06
CA LEU A 686 -8.04 -20.31 1.10
C LEU A 686 -7.42 -20.78 -0.23
N THR A 687 -8.17 -20.71 -1.33
CA THR A 687 -7.68 -21.00 -2.69
C THR A 687 -6.77 -19.89 -3.23
N GLY A 688 -6.88 -18.67 -2.69
CA GLY A 688 -6.02 -17.53 -3.06
C GLY A 688 -4.55 -17.73 -2.67
N LYS A 689 -4.29 -18.32 -1.49
CA LYS A 689 -2.94 -18.70 -1.06
C LYS A 689 -2.40 -19.86 -1.89
N PHE A 690 -3.17 -20.93 -2.14
CA PHE A 690 -2.72 -22.04 -2.99
C PHE A 690 -2.33 -21.63 -4.44
N LEU A 691 -2.92 -20.53 -4.95
CA LEU A 691 -2.60 -19.95 -6.26
C LEU A 691 -1.25 -19.22 -6.32
N THR A 692 -0.78 -18.66 -5.21
CA THR A 692 0.43 -17.80 -5.16
C THR A 692 1.59 -18.42 -4.38
N GLN A 693 1.30 -19.36 -3.48
CA GLN A 693 2.26 -20.01 -2.60
C GLN A 693 3.14 -21.04 -3.31
N TRP A 694 4.35 -21.14 -2.77
CA TRP A 694 5.21 -22.29 -2.92
C TRP A 694 4.51 -23.56 -2.42
N ARG A 695 4.54 -24.65 -3.19
CA ARG A 695 4.25 -26.01 -2.67
C ARG A 695 5.53 -26.80 -2.54
N THR A 696 5.91 -27.14 -1.32
CA THR A 696 6.94 -28.14 -1.04
C THR A 696 6.21 -29.48 -0.90
N PRO A 697 6.45 -30.49 -1.75
CA PRO A 697 5.67 -31.74 -1.72
C PRO A 697 5.64 -32.45 -0.35
N SER A 698 6.66 -32.21 0.48
CA SER A 698 6.79 -32.69 1.85
C SER A 698 5.81 -32.06 2.86
N LEU A 699 5.11 -30.97 2.53
CA LEU A 699 4.18 -30.28 3.45
C LEU A 699 2.69 -30.64 3.23
N ASP A 700 2.31 -31.17 2.07
CA ASP A 700 0.96 -31.72 1.81
C ASP A 700 0.68 -33.01 2.63
N ALA A 701 1.71 -33.56 3.27
CA ALA A 701 1.76 -34.83 3.99
C ALA A 701 1.37 -34.74 5.48
N THR A 702 0.52 -33.77 5.86
CA THR A 702 -0.25 -33.86 7.12
C THR A 702 -1.41 -34.84 6.95
N GLU A 703 -1.09 -36.12 6.87
CA GLU A 703 -2.06 -37.17 7.20
C GLU A 703 -2.49 -37.04 8.67
N PRO A 704 -3.70 -37.47 9.05
CA PRO A 704 -4.10 -37.55 10.45
C PRO A 704 -3.22 -38.60 11.15
N ALA A 705 -2.18 -38.13 11.83
CA ALA A 705 -1.27 -38.99 12.56
C ALA A 705 -2.05 -39.73 13.66
N PRO A 706 -1.75 -41.02 13.93
CA PRO A 706 -2.50 -41.82 14.90
C PRO A 706 -2.34 -41.23 16.30
N LEU A 707 -3.37 -40.47 16.73
CA LEU A 707 -3.54 -39.77 18.02
C LEU A 707 -2.24 -39.65 18.84
N LEU A 708 -1.32 -38.79 18.38
CA LEU A 708 -0.02 -38.56 19.04
C LEU A 708 -0.16 -38.01 20.49
N TYR A 709 -1.37 -37.57 20.85
CA TYR A 709 -1.75 -36.94 22.10
C TYR A 709 -3.16 -37.42 22.47
N THR A 710 -3.32 -37.97 23.68
CA THR A 710 -4.63 -38.27 24.29
C THR A 710 -5.28 -36.99 24.84
N GLU A 711 -6.53 -37.06 25.31
CA GLU A 711 -7.17 -35.92 26.02
C GLU A 711 -6.31 -35.43 27.21
N GLU A 712 -5.64 -36.33 27.93
CA GLU A 712 -4.76 -35.99 29.07
C GLU A 712 -3.51 -35.23 28.63
N ASN A 713 -2.96 -35.52 27.44
CA ASN A 713 -1.78 -34.79 26.93
C ASN A 713 -2.06 -33.32 26.58
N TRP A 714 -3.34 -32.91 26.52
CA TRP A 714 -3.73 -31.51 26.32
C TRP A 714 -3.83 -30.70 27.61
N GLN A 715 -3.60 -31.32 28.78
CA GLN A 715 -3.64 -30.65 30.09
C GLN A 715 -2.86 -29.32 30.16
N PRO A 716 -1.61 -29.20 29.63
CA PRO A 716 -0.90 -27.91 29.65
C PRO A 716 -1.65 -26.81 28.88
N LEU A 717 -2.32 -27.16 27.79
CA LEU A 717 -3.04 -26.20 26.94
C LEU A 717 -4.46 -25.91 27.48
N LEU A 718 -5.05 -26.81 28.29
CA LEU A 718 -6.24 -26.53 29.11
C LEU A 718 -5.94 -25.54 30.23
N GLU A 719 -4.83 -25.73 30.94
CA GLU A 719 -4.39 -24.81 32.00
C GLU A 719 -4.02 -23.44 31.41
N LEU A 720 -3.45 -23.40 30.21
CA LEU A 720 -3.28 -22.17 29.43
C LEU A 720 -4.64 -21.50 29.11
N LEU A 721 -5.55 -22.19 28.42
CA LEU A 721 -6.84 -21.61 27.99
C LEU A 721 -7.70 -21.16 29.17
N SER A 722 -7.73 -21.92 30.28
CA SER A 722 -8.49 -21.57 31.48
C SER A 722 -7.90 -20.40 32.28
N THR A 723 -6.67 -19.98 31.99
CA THR A 723 -6.02 -18.84 32.64
C THR A 723 -5.85 -17.62 31.75
N LEU A 724 -5.88 -17.73 30.41
CA LEU A 724 -5.93 -16.58 29.49
C LEU A 724 -7.19 -15.73 29.71
N ASN A 725 -7.09 -14.41 29.62
CA ASN A 725 -8.22 -13.51 29.88
C ASN A 725 -9.31 -13.53 28.78
N ARG A 726 -8.93 -13.53 27.50
CA ARG A 726 -9.86 -13.61 26.35
C ARG A 726 -9.12 -13.93 25.04
N VAL A 727 -9.43 -15.06 24.43
CA VAL A 727 -9.00 -15.39 23.05
C VAL A 727 -10.10 -15.00 22.07
N GLU A 728 -9.74 -14.29 21.00
CA GLU A 728 -10.66 -13.86 19.93
C GLU A 728 -10.56 -14.72 18.67
N ILE A 729 -9.39 -15.32 18.39
CA ILE A 729 -9.14 -16.26 17.29
C ILE A 729 -8.25 -17.40 17.80
N LEU A 730 -8.58 -18.65 17.46
CA LEU A 730 -7.69 -19.80 17.69
C LEU A 730 -7.51 -20.57 16.39
N ASN A 731 -6.30 -20.55 15.84
CA ASN A 731 -5.92 -21.36 14.67
C ASN A 731 -5.25 -22.64 15.15
N TYR A 732 -5.81 -23.80 14.79
CA TYR A 732 -5.30 -25.11 15.19
C TYR A 732 -4.78 -25.87 13.97
N ALA A 733 -3.47 -26.10 13.91
CA ALA A 733 -2.72 -26.73 12.82
C ALA A 733 -1.75 -27.82 13.37
N VAL A 734 -2.29 -28.67 14.24
CA VAL A 734 -1.66 -29.87 14.83
C VAL A 734 -1.91 -31.10 13.95
N GLY A 735 -1.05 -32.12 13.96
CA GLY A 735 -1.30 -33.41 13.31
C GLY A 735 -2.51 -34.23 13.82
N ASN A 736 -3.10 -33.86 14.97
CA ASN A 736 -4.20 -34.57 15.62
C ASN A 736 -5.57 -33.95 15.26
N SER A 737 -6.66 -34.70 15.50
CA SER A 737 -7.98 -34.10 15.73
C SER A 737 -7.92 -33.07 16.88
N PHE A 738 -8.82 -32.09 16.84
CA PHE A 738 -9.08 -31.14 17.92
C PHE A 738 -9.76 -31.92 19.07
N PRO A 739 -9.26 -31.85 20.31
CA PRO A 739 -9.73 -32.67 21.43
C PRO A 739 -10.99 -32.10 22.12
N ARG A 740 -11.72 -32.94 22.85
CA ARG A 740 -12.96 -32.55 23.54
C ARG A 740 -12.73 -31.51 24.61
N CYS A 741 -11.70 -31.72 25.42
CA CYS A 741 -11.36 -30.85 26.54
C CYS A 741 -11.13 -29.40 26.09
N LEU A 742 -10.42 -29.16 24.97
CA LEU A 742 -10.14 -27.80 24.48
C LEU A 742 -11.41 -27.10 23.98
N LEU A 743 -12.37 -27.81 23.38
CA LEU A 743 -13.67 -27.21 23.04
C LEU A 743 -14.44 -26.81 24.30
N GLN A 744 -14.49 -27.70 25.31
CA GLN A 744 -15.18 -27.42 26.57
C GLN A 744 -14.55 -26.21 27.28
N ALA A 745 -13.21 -26.09 27.26
CA ALA A 745 -12.51 -24.91 27.73
C ALA A 745 -12.85 -23.64 26.90
N LEU A 746 -12.93 -23.73 25.57
CA LEU A 746 -13.36 -22.59 24.75
C LEU A 746 -14.81 -22.18 25.04
N HIS A 747 -15.75 -23.10 25.25
CA HIS A 747 -17.12 -22.77 25.64
C HIS A 747 -17.21 -22.19 27.06
N GLN A 748 -16.39 -22.66 28.00
CA GLN A 748 -16.40 -22.21 29.39
C GLN A 748 -15.72 -20.85 29.58
N TYR A 749 -14.59 -20.61 28.91
CA TYR A 749 -13.72 -19.45 29.15
C TYR A 749 -13.71 -18.44 27.99
N HIS A 750 -13.89 -18.88 26.73
CA HIS A 750 -13.74 -18.05 25.52
C HIS A 750 -14.92 -18.16 24.53
N PRO A 751 -16.20 -18.06 24.96
CA PRO A 751 -17.37 -18.40 24.14
C PRO A 751 -17.64 -17.50 22.91
N THR A 752 -16.79 -16.49 22.67
CA THR A 752 -16.83 -15.62 21.46
C THR A 752 -15.63 -15.81 20.52
N CYS A 753 -14.73 -16.75 20.81
CA CYS A 753 -13.54 -17.05 20.00
C CYS A 753 -13.92 -17.59 18.62
N GLN A 754 -13.21 -17.16 17.57
CA GLN A 754 -13.26 -17.75 16.23
C GLN A 754 -12.31 -18.95 16.16
N LEU A 755 -12.85 -20.15 16.26
CA LEU A 755 -12.12 -21.41 16.17
C LEU A 755 -11.94 -21.81 14.70
N ASN A 756 -10.68 -21.85 14.27
CA ASN A 756 -10.26 -22.19 12.92
C ASN A 756 -9.39 -23.45 12.95
N ILE A 757 -9.97 -24.58 12.56
CA ILE A 757 -9.31 -25.89 12.61
C ILE A 757 -8.72 -26.21 11.25
N TRP A 758 -7.42 -25.94 11.11
CA TRP A 758 -6.59 -26.24 9.93
C TRP A 758 -5.97 -27.65 9.95
N SER A 759 -6.34 -28.47 10.93
CA SER A 759 -6.03 -29.89 11.09
C SER A 759 -7.16 -30.79 10.60
N TYR A 760 -6.87 -31.90 9.92
CA TYR A 760 -7.90 -32.82 9.47
C TYR A 760 -8.60 -33.54 10.63
N GLN A 761 -9.86 -33.16 10.88
CA GLN A 761 -10.72 -33.80 11.87
C GLN A 761 -11.26 -35.11 11.32
N ASN A 762 -10.86 -36.24 11.90
CA ASN A 762 -11.52 -37.52 11.62
C ASN A 762 -12.92 -37.49 12.26
N ILE A 763 -13.97 -37.38 11.44
CA ILE A 763 -15.37 -37.42 11.88
C ILE A 763 -15.90 -38.81 11.56
N ALA A 764 -15.95 -39.67 12.57
CA ALA A 764 -16.24 -41.11 12.45
C ALA A 764 -17.45 -41.47 13.33
N PRO A 765 -18.67 -41.17 12.89
CA PRO A 765 -19.85 -41.30 13.75
C PRO A 765 -20.37 -42.74 13.75
N ASP A 766 -19.78 -43.56 14.62
CA ASP A 766 -19.99 -45.01 14.75
C ASP A 766 -21.47 -45.44 14.72
N ARG A 767 -22.32 -44.74 15.48
CA ARG A 767 -23.79 -44.86 15.44
C ARG A 767 -24.43 -43.51 15.80
N PRO A 768 -25.61 -43.19 15.25
CA PRO A 768 -26.35 -41.98 15.62
C PRO A 768 -26.72 -42.03 17.11
N GLY A 769 -26.42 -40.96 17.85
CA GLY A 769 -26.65 -40.89 19.30
C GLY A 769 -25.72 -41.77 20.18
N LEU A 770 -24.78 -42.51 19.58
CA LEU A 770 -23.84 -43.40 20.27
C LEU A 770 -22.36 -43.13 19.91
N GLY A 771 -22.09 -42.47 18.79
CA GLY A 771 -20.78 -41.89 18.49
C GLY A 771 -20.42 -40.76 19.46
N ASN A 772 -19.16 -40.32 19.41
CA ASN A 772 -18.62 -39.32 20.34
C ASN A 772 -19.45 -38.02 20.31
N LEU A 773 -20.22 -37.76 21.38
CA LEU A 773 -21.05 -36.55 21.56
C LEU A 773 -20.26 -35.26 21.30
N PHE A 774 -18.94 -35.30 21.53
CA PHE A 774 -18.02 -34.22 21.21
C PHE A 774 -18.07 -33.74 19.74
N GLU A 775 -18.10 -34.63 18.74
CA GLU A 775 -18.11 -34.21 17.33
C GLU A 775 -19.37 -33.37 17.02
N ILE A 776 -20.47 -33.70 17.70
CA ILE A 776 -21.74 -32.96 17.66
C ILE A 776 -21.63 -31.63 18.39
N ASP A 777 -21.04 -31.61 19.59
CA ASP A 777 -20.80 -30.40 20.38
C ASP A 777 -19.90 -29.40 19.60
N LEU A 778 -18.89 -29.91 18.88
CA LEU A 778 -17.97 -29.13 18.04
C LEU A 778 -18.68 -28.48 16.86
N ILE A 779 -19.55 -29.21 16.17
CA ILE A 779 -20.31 -28.68 15.02
C ILE A 779 -21.40 -27.70 15.47
N ARG A 780 -22.04 -27.93 16.62
CA ARG A 780 -22.98 -26.97 17.23
C ARG A 780 -22.31 -25.72 17.81
N SER A 781 -20.98 -25.71 17.92
CA SER A 781 -20.22 -24.63 18.55
C SER A 781 -20.43 -23.28 17.85
N PRO A 782 -20.85 -22.22 18.56
CA PRO A 782 -20.89 -20.86 17.99
C PRO A 782 -19.49 -20.34 17.66
N CYS A 783 -18.43 -20.95 18.22
CA CYS A 783 -17.05 -20.59 17.94
C CYS A 783 -16.56 -21.09 16.56
N LEU A 784 -17.16 -22.13 15.97
CA LEU A 784 -16.58 -22.79 14.78
C LEU A 784 -16.70 -21.93 13.52
N HIS A 785 -15.57 -21.45 13.00
CA HIS A 785 -15.47 -20.57 11.83
C HIS A 785 -14.76 -21.23 10.63
N ALA A 786 -13.75 -22.08 10.88
CA ALA A 786 -13.12 -22.90 9.85
C ALA A 786 -12.89 -24.35 10.31
N ILE A 787 -13.00 -25.32 9.41
CA ILE A 787 -12.68 -26.74 9.69
C ILE A 787 -12.16 -27.49 8.46
N LYS A 788 -11.08 -28.27 8.65
CA LYS A 788 -10.70 -29.37 7.75
C LYS A 788 -11.22 -30.70 8.32
N VAL A 789 -11.82 -31.54 7.49
CA VAL A 789 -12.41 -32.82 7.87
C VAL A 789 -11.84 -33.95 7.02
N VAL A 790 -11.68 -35.11 7.63
CA VAL A 790 -11.39 -36.39 7.00
C VAL A 790 -12.49 -37.40 7.34
N TYR A 791 -12.79 -38.28 6.39
CA TYR A 791 -13.63 -39.45 6.61
C TYR A 791 -12.97 -40.72 6.03
N PRO A 792 -12.84 -41.81 6.81
CA PRO A 792 -12.18 -43.05 6.38
C PRO A 792 -13.17 -44.00 5.69
N ARG A 793 -12.83 -44.44 4.47
CA ARG A 793 -13.64 -45.41 3.68
C ARG A 793 -13.40 -46.89 4.01
N GLY A 794 -12.23 -47.24 4.56
CA GLY A 794 -11.80 -48.63 4.77
C GLY A 794 -12.34 -49.28 6.05
N TYR A 795 -11.89 -48.76 7.20
CA TYR A 795 -12.10 -49.32 8.55
C TYR A 795 -13.55 -49.72 8.87
N ALA A 796 -14.51 -48.94 8.38
CA ALA A 796 -15.93 -49.14 8.67
C ALA A 796 -16.45 -50.51 8.21
N ARG A 797 -15.99 -51.02 7.04
CA ARG A 797 -16.45 -52.32 6.50
C ARG A 797 -16.13 -53.50 7.40
N GLU A 798 -14.96 -53.51 8.03
CA GLU A 798 -14.49 -54.63 8.85
C GLU A 798 -15.23 -54.70 10.21
N LEU A 799 -15.75 -53.57 10.68
CA LEU A 799 -16.61 -53.47 11.86
C LEU A 799 -18.11 -53.64 11.54
N GLY A 800 -18.47 -53.88 10.27
CA GLY A 800 -19.87 -53.98 9.82
C GLY A 800 -20.65 -52.66 9.91
N MET A 801 -19.95 -51.54 10.11
CA MET A 801 -20.52 -50.21 10.33
C MET A 801 -20.40 -49.39 9.04
N THR A 802 -21.35 -48.50 8.78
CA THR A 802 -21.35 -47.72 7.53
C THR A 802 -21.91 -46.32 7.73
N VAL A 803 -21.13 -45.32 7.30
CA VAL A 803 -21.47 -43.90 7.41
C VAL A 803 -21.63 -43.32 6.01
N SER A 804 -22.69 -42.54 5.80
CA SER A 804 -22.86 -41.79 4.54
C SER A 804 -22.02 -40.52 4.56
N GLN A 805 -21.30 -40.29 3.44
CA GLN A 805 -20.61 -39.03 3.14
C GLN A 805 -21.57 -37.82 3.25
N ASP A 806 -22.84 -38.02 2.88
CA ASP A 806 -23.87 -36.98 2.89
C ASP A 806 -24.23 -36.59 4.32
N ALA A 807 -24.31 -37.57 5.24
CA ALA A 807 -24.66 -37.33 6.63
C ALA A 807 -23.62 -36.47 7.36
N ILE A 808 -22.32 -36.70 7.08
CA ILE A 808 -21.23 -35.88 7.64
C ILE A 808 -21.35 -34.43 7.14
N ILE A 809 -21.64 -34.20 5.86
CA ILE A 809 -21.69 -32.85 5.29
C ILE A 809 -22.99 -32.12 5.66
N SER A 810 -24.15 -32.80 5.63
CA SER A 810 -25.43 -32.27 6.15
C SER A 810 -25.41 -31.97 7.65
N LEU A 811 -24.52 -32.63 8.41
CA LEU A 811 -24.24 -32.30 9.81
C LEU A 811 -23.36 -31.04 9.91
N LEU A 812 -22.22 -31.00 9.21
CA LEU A 812 -21.29 -29.86 9.19
C LEU A 812 -21.96 -28.54 8.75
N MET A 813 -22.87 -28.59 7.78
CA MET A 813 -23.61 -27.41 7.29
C MET A 813 -24.60 -26.82 8.32
N ARG A 814 -24.78 -27.45 9.49
CA ARG A 814 -25.55 -26.89 10.62
C ARG A 814 -24.71 -26.06 11.60
N ALA A 815 -23.40 -25.92 11.36
CA ALA A 815 -22.55 -25.05 12.17
C ALA A 815 -22.88 -23.57 11.90
N PRO A 816 -23.34 -22.79 12.90
CA PRO A 816 -24.03 -21.51 12.66
C PRO A 816 -23.13 -20.40 12.11
N ASN A 817 -21.82 -20.44 12.41
CA ASN A 817 -20.86 -19.39 12.03
C ASN A 817 -19.81 -19.86 10.99
N LEU A 818 -19.94 -21.07 10.44
CA LEU A 818 -18.92 -21.67 9.57
C LEU A 818 -18.75 -20.88 8.26
N ARG A 819 -17.52 -20.42 7.98
CA ARG A 819 -17.14 -19.64 6.78
C ARG A 819 -16.20 -20.39 5.84
N HIS A 820 -15.42 -21.33 6.35
CA HIS A 820 -14.44 -22.09 5.57
C HIS A 820 -14.52 -23.58 5.88
N LEU A 821 -14.75 -24.40 4.84
CA LEU A 821 -14.87 -25.85 4.98
C LEU A 821 -13.96 -26.55 3.97
N GLN A 822 -13.13 -27.46 4.45
CA GLN A 822 -12.33 -28.38 3.64
C GLN A 822 -12.63 -29.81 4.06
N VAL A 823 -12.86 -30.71 3.10
CA VAL A 823 -13.14 -32.13 3.35
C VAL A 823 -12.22 -32.98 2.45
N ARG A 824 -11.58 -34.01 3.01
CA ARG A 824 -10.69 -34.95 2.31
C ARG A 824 -11.14 -36.40 2.58
N SER A 825 -11.16 -37.24 1.56
CA SER A 825 -11.45 -38.68 1.76
C SER A 825 -10.15 -39.46 1.98
N ILE A 826 -10.15 -40.41 2.93
CA ILE A 826 -9.03 -41.35 3.12
C ILE A 826 -9.45 -42.77 2.72
N SER A 827 -8.55 -43.43 1.98
CA SER A 827 -8.67 -44.72 1.26
C SER A 827 -9.54 -44.72 -0.01
N GLY A 828 -9.00 -45.30 -1.08
CA GLY A 828 -9.51 -45.20 -2.46
C GLY A 828 -10.66 -46.16 -2.84
N GLY A 829 -11.37 -46.75 -1.88
CA GLY A 829 -12.40 -47.77 -2.15
C GLY A 829 -13.77 -47.18 -2.48
N SER A 830 -14.32 -47.43 -3.67
CA SER A 830 -15.64 -46.92 -4.06
C SER A 830 -16.79 -47.79 -3.54
N SER A 831 -17.44 -47.35 -2.45
CA SER A 831 -18.85 -47.69 -2.19
C SER A 831 -19.57 -46.55 -1.47
N ILE A 832 -20.65 -46.08 -2.07
CA ILE A 832 -21.66 -45.24 -1.42
C ILE A 832 -22.40 -46.14 -0.42
N VAL A 833 -22.71 -45.64 0.78
CA VAL A 833 -23.70 -46.28 1.65
C VAL A 833 -24.77 -45.26 2.03
N ARG A 834 -26.02 -45.70 2.05
CA ARG A 834 -27.18 -44.85 2.35
C ARG A 834 -27.25 -44.52 3.84
N SER A 835 -27.89 -43.41 4.18
CA SER A 835 -28.32 -43.15 5.55
C SER A 835 -29.26 -44.26 6.04
N ASN A 836 -28.98 -44.75 7.24
CA ASN A 836 -29.88 -45.55 8.06
C ASN A 836 -31.04 -44.64 8.55
N GLU A 837 -32.25 -45.18 8.75
CA GLU A 837 -33.37 -44.41 9.33
C GLU A 837 -33.01 -43.77 10.68
N GLU A 838 -32.16 -44.43 11.49
CA GLU A 838 -31.68 -43.88 12.76
C GLU A 838 -30.86 -42.60 12.55
N TRP A 839 -30.14 -42.47 11.42
CA TRP A 839 -29.42 -41.25 11.05
C TRP A 839 -30.36 -40.11 10.68
N GLU A 840 -31.40 -40.39 9.88
CA GLU A 840 -32.38 -39.37 9.51
C GLU A 840 -33.21 -38.94 10.75
N ARG A 841 -33.58 -39.86 11.65
CA ARG A 841 -34.21 -39.54 12.95
C ARG A 841 -33.31 -38.69 13.86
N PHE A 842 -32.01 -38.98 13.90
CA PHE A 842 -31.04 -38.22 14.69
C PHE A 842 -30.80 -36.83 14.11
N LEU A 843 -30.73 -36.68 12.79
CA LEU A 843 -30.67 -35.36 12.14
C LEU A 843 -31.98 -34.57 12.28
N ALA A 844 -33.12 -35.24 12.52
CA ALA A 844 -34.39 -34.60 12.82
C ALA A 844 -34.54 -34.15 14.30
N SER A 845 -33.79 -34.74 15.26
CA SER A 845 -33.83 -34.33 16.67
C SER A 845 -32.98 -33.10 17.00
N PHE A 846 -32.40 -32.45 15.98
CA PHE A 846 -31.64 -31.21 16.07
C PHE A 846 -32.52 -30.07 15.55
N GLU A 847 -33.07 -29.26 16.45
CA GLU A 847 -33.82 -28.06 16.06
C GLU A 847 -32.91 -27.08 15.29
N PRO A 848 -33.39 -26.49 14.18
CA PRO A 848 -32.61 -25.53 13.40
C PRO A 848 -32.56 -24.18 14.14
N THR A 849 -31.41 -23.87 14.74
CA THR A 849 -31.15 -22.59 15.38
C THR A 849 -31.06 -21.46 14.36
N THR A 850 -32.20 -20.81 14.11
CA THR A 850 -32.46 -19.68 13.20
C THR A 850 -32.34 -19.96 11.69
N THR A 851 -33.23 -19.35 10.93
CA THR A 851 -33.47 -19.61 9.49
C THR A 851 -32.45 -18.98 8.53
N THR A 852 -31.36 -18.42 9.03
CA THR A 852 -30.28 -17.87 8.20
C THR A 852 -29.33 -18.99 7.78
N SER A 853 -29.51 -19.51 6.55
CA SER A 853 -28.56 -20.45 5.94
C SER A 853 -27.13 -19.90 6.04
N ALA A 854 -26.19 -20.75 6.43
CA ALA A 854 -24.79 -20.35 6.57
C ALA A 854 -24.27 -19.73 5.26
N HIS A 855 -23.42 -18.72 5.35
CA HIS A 855 -22.76 -18.14 4.18
C HIS A 855 -21.28 -18.52 4.22
N LEU A 856 -20.96 -19.67 3.62
CA LEU A 856 -19.60 -20.17 3.43
C LEU A 856 -18.93 -19.37 2.30
N LEU A 857 -17.71 -18.91 2.53
CA LEU A 857 -16.94 -18.13 1.56
C LEU A 857 -16.01 -19.00 0.72
N THR A 858 -15.53 -20.12 1.29
CA THR A 858 -14.61 -21.05 0.63
C THR A 858 -14.95 -22.51 0.92
N PHE A 859 -15.04 -23.36 -0.11
CA PHE A 859 -15.29 -24.79 0.01
C PHE A 859 -14.19 -25.58 -0.71
N CYS A 860 -13.61 -26.57 -0.03
CA CYS A 860 -12.70 -27.55 -0.61
C CYS A 860 -13.26 -28.96 -0.39
N PHE A 861 -13.33 -29.77 -1.44
CA PHE A 861 -13.79 -31.16 -1.37
C PHE A 861 -12.84 -32.10 -2.15
N ASN A 862 -11.81 -32.59 -1.48
CA ASN A 862 -10.86 -33.57 -1.99
C ASN A 862 -11.40 -35.01 -1.81
N GLY A 863 -12.47 -35.32 -2.54
CA GLY A 863 -13.11 -36.64 -2.59
C GLY A 863 -13.67 -36.95 -3.98
N GLU A 864 -14.59 -37.92 -4.10
CA GLU A 864 -15.28 -38.23 -5.35
C GLU A 864 -16.51 -37.34 -5.55
N PHE A 865 -16.47 -36.47 -6.55
CA PHE A 865 -17.46 -35.43 -6.79
C PHE A 865 -18.39 -35.78 -7.97
N GLY A 866 -19.69 -35.49 -7.84
CA GLY A 866 -20.67 -35.64 -8.93
C GLY A 866 -21.62 -36.84 -8.87
N ASN A 867 -21.85 -37.47 -7.71
CA ASN A 867 -23.06 -38.31 -7.52
C ASN A 867 -24.27 -37.39 -7.30
N GLU A 868 -25.32 -37.57 -8.08
CA GLU A 868 -26.43 -36.59 -8.17
C GLU A 868 -27.26 -36.40 -6.87
N PRO A 869 -27.59 -37.45 -6.08
CA PRO A 869 -28.35 -37.28 -4.84
C PRO A 869 -27.66 -36.44 -3.76
N ILE A 870 -26.33 -36.35 -3.84
CA ILE A 870 -25.48 -35.71 -2.83
C ILE A 870 -25.59 -34.18 -2.91
N VAL A 871 -25.37 -33.63 -4.11
CA VAL A 871 -25.31 -32.18 -4.33
C VAL A 871 -26.68 -31.55 -4.13
N ALA A 872 -27.75 -32.18 -4.63
CA ALA A 872 -29.12 -31.69 -4.43
C ALA A 872 -29.51 -31.64 -2.93
N LYS A 873 -29.09 -32.63 -2.12
CA LYS A 873 -29.28 -32.57 -0.67
C LYS A 873 -28.49 -31.43 -0.01
N TRP A 874 -27.29 -31.10 -0.47
CA TRP A 874 -26.53 -29.98 0.11
C TRP A 874 -27.20 -28.63 -0.16
N GLU A 875 -27.87 -28.47 -1.29
CA GLU A 875 -28.64 -27.28 -1.65
C GLU A 875 -29.89 -27.07 -0.76
N GLU A 876 -30.39 -28.11 -0.06
CA GLU A 876 -31.44 -27.97 0.96
C GLU A 876 -30.93 -27.34 2.26
N TYR A 877 -29.61 -27.36 2.51
CA TYR A 877 -28.98 -26.85 3.73
C TYR A 877 -28.16 -25.57 3.50
N PHE A 878 -27.66 -25.33 2.29
CA PHE A 878 -26.59 -24.36 2.05
C PHE A 878 -26.76 -23.49 0.79
N ASP A 879 -26.59 -22.16 0.96
CA ASP A 879 -26.59 -21.17 -0.12
C ASP A 879 -25.22 -21.02 -0.81
N PHE A 880 -25.06 -21.72 -1.94
CA PHE A 880 -23.88 -21.61 -2.79
C PHE A 880 -23.72 -20.28 -3.56
N SER A 881 -24.70 -19.37 -3.56
CA SER A 881 -24.60 -18.10 -4.31
C SER A 881 -23.53 -17.14 -3.75
N ASN A 882 -23.18 -17.29 -2.47
CA ASN A 882 -22.18 -16.48 -1.78
C ASN A 882 -20.75 -17.04 -1.83
N LEU A 883 -20.57 -18.24 -2.41
CA LEU A 883 -19.26 -18.90 -2.49
C LEU A 883 -18.32 -18.14 -3.43
N ARG A 884 -17.15 -17.73 -2.92
CA ARG A 884 -16.13 -16.99 -3.71
C ARG A 884 -15.00 -17.87 -4.21
N ALA A 885 -14.67 -18.93 -3.47
CA ALA A 885 -13.63 -19.86 -3.84
C ALA A 885 -14.09 -21.31 -3.70
N LEU A 886 -13.84 -22.11 -4.74
CA LEU A 886 -14.17 -23.53 -4.79
C LEU A 886 -12.93 -24.35 -5.16
N ASP A 887 -12.75 -25.45 -4.45
CA ASP A 887 -11.74 -26.47 -4.69
C ASP A 887 -12.46 -27.83 -4.75
N ILE A 888 -12.31 -28.54 -5.87
CA ILE A 888 -12.92 -29.85 -6.09
C ILE A 888 -11.89 -30.90 -6.51
N GLY A 889 -12.01 -32.05 -5.86
CA GLY A 889 -11.29 -33.28 -6.12
C GLY A 889 -11.79 -34.03 -7.36
N ARG A 890 -11.87 -35.36 -7.24
CA ARG A 890 -12.06 -36.27 -8.37
C ARG A 890 -13.46 -36.15 -9.01
N ILE A 891 -13.57 -35.50 -10.17
CA ILE A 891 -14.84 -35.41 -10.91
C ILE A 891 -15.21 -36.78 -11.52
N LYS A 892 -16.32 -37.37 -11.05
CA LYS A 892 -16.91 -38.60 -11.63
C LYS A 892 -17.96 -38.35 -12.71
N SER A 893 -18.72 -37.26 -12.64
CA SER A 893 -19.81 -36.97 -13.59
C SER A 893 -19.81 -35.51 -14.02
N VAL A 894 -19.61 -35.28 -15.32
CA VAL A 894 -19.52 -33.95 -15.94
C VAL A 894 -20.85 -33.20 -15.85
N SER A 895 -21.97 -33.85 -16.20
CA SER A 895 -23.30 -33.22 -16.17
C SER A 895 -23.68 -32.68 -14.79
N ASN A 896 -23.20 -33.35 -13.74
CA ASN A 896 -23.61 -33.07 -12.37
C ASN A 896 -22.77 -31.94 -11.78
N VAL A 897 -21.53 -31.77 -12.25
CA VAL A 897 -20.71 -30.57 -12.00
C VAL A 897 -21.35 -29.34 -12.64
N VAL A 898 -21.72 -29.42 -13.92
CA VAL A 898 -22.31 -28.27 -14.65
C VAL A 898 -23.61 -27.77 -13.99
N LYS A 899 -24.47 -28.68 -13.49
CA LYS A 899 -25.71 -28.35 -12.74
C LYS A 899 -25.50 -27.58 -11.43
N LEU A 900 -24.35 -27.76 -10.77
CA LEU A 900 -23.97 -26.99 -9.58
C LEU A 900 -23.34 -25.66 -9.98
N PHE A 901 -22.40 -25.70 -10.93
CA PHE A 901 -21.64 -24.53 -11.32
C PHE A 901 -22.53 -23.41 -11.84
N SER A 902 -23.60 -23.70 -12.59
CA SER A 902 -24.58 -22.69 -13.03
C SER A 902 -25.24 -21.86 -11.90
N ARG A 903 -25.05 -22.23 -10.63
CA ARG A 903 -25.59 -21.54 -9.44
C ARG A 903 -24.55 -20.72 -8.65
N LEU A 904 -23.25 -20.85 -8.95
CA LEU A 904 -22.14 -20.27 -8.17
C LEU A 904 -21.89 -18.77 -8.48
N GLN A 905 -22.89 -17.91 -8.28
CA GLN A 905 -22.94 -16.53 -8.80
C GLN A 905 -21.74 -15.63 -8.49
N LYS A 906 -20.97 -15.90 -7.43
CA LYS A 906 -19.85 -15.06 -6.97
C LYS A 906 -18.48 -15.74 -7.04
N LEU A 907 -18.35 -16.82 -7.83
CA LEU A 907 -17.11 -17.58 -7.96
C LEU A 907 -16.01 -16.75 -8.64
N GLU A 908 -14.95 -16.43 -7.88
CA GLU A 908 -13.76 -15.72 -8.36
C GLU A 908 -12.52 -16.62 -8.47
N ARG A 909 -12.44 -17.69 -7.67
CA ARG A 909 -11.27 -18.59 -7.61
C ARG A 909 -11.69 -20.06 -7.67
N LEU A 910 -11.02 -20.85 -8.51
CA LEU A 910 -11.36 -22.26 -8.74
C LEU A 910 -10.11 -23.15 -8.77
N PHE A 911 -10.16 -24.27 -8.07
CA PHE A 911 -9.21 -25.38 -8.15
C PHE A 911 -9.94 -26.65 -8.63
N ILE A 912 -9.33 -27.39 -9.56
CA ILE A 912 -9.84 -28.69 -10.03
C ILE A 912 -8.70 -29.72 -10.06
N ASN A 913 -8.91 -30.87 -9.41
CA ASN A 913 -8.08 -32.07 -9.61
C ASN A 913 -8.65 -32.94 -10.74
N LEU A 914 -7.90 -33.09 -11.82
CA LEU A 914 -8.27 -33.80 -13.06
C LEU A 914 -8.00 -35.31 -12.95
N ALA A 915 -8.63 -35.93 -11.95
CA ALA A 915 -8.40 -37.29 -11.53
C ALA A 915 -8.88 -38.40 -12.49
N ASP A 916 -8.30 -39.59 -12.36
CA ASP A 916 -8.73 -40.80 -13.09
C ASP A 916 -9.79 -41.58 -12.29
N PRO A 917 -11.03 -41.73 -12.78
CA PRO A 917 -12.00 -42.62 -12.17
C PRO A 917 -11.56 -44.06 -12.44
N ILE A 918 -11.22 -44.80 -11.38
CA ILE A 918 -10.67 -46.17 -11.48
C ILE A 918 -11.59 -47.07 -12.30
N SER A 919 -11.17 -47.38 -13.52
CA SER A 919 -11.78 -48.36 -14.41
C SER A 919 -10.69 -48.91 -15.34
N LEU A 920 -10.23 -50.13 -15.06
CA LEU A 920 -9.38 -50.89 -15.97
C LEU A 920 -10.21 -51.41 -17.15
N ASP A 921 -10.56 -50.53 -18.10
CA ASP A 921 -10.90 -50.95 -19.47
C ASP A 921 -10.94 -49.77 -20.48
N LEU A 922 -10.18 -49.94 -21.57
CA LEU A 922 -10.39 -49.44 -22.94
C LEU A 922 -10.54 -47.91 -23.23
N ASN A 923 -9.73 -47.42 -24.20
CA ASN A 923 -9.82 -46.13 -24.91
C ASN A 923 -9.64 -44.82 -24.11
N HIS A 924 -8.39 -44.55 -23.70
CA HIS A 924 -7.92 -43.29 -23.10
C HIS A 924 -8.41 -41.99 -23.80
N GLN A 925 -8.43 -41.94 -25.14
CA GLN A 925 -8.86 -40.74 -25.89
C GLN A 925 -10.31 -40.29 -25.58
N SER A 926 -11.20 -41.23 -25.22
CA SER A 926 -12.61 -40.93 -24.94
C SER A 926 -12.83 -40.26 -23.58
N VAL A 927 -11.94 -40.54 -22.61
CA VAL A 927 -11.96 -39.95 -21.26
C VAL A 927 -11.41 -38.52 -21.31
N PHE A 928 -10.33 -38.30 -22.06
CA PHE A 928 -9.70 -36.99 -22.22
C PHE A 928 -10.68 -35.93 -22.76
N ARG A 929 -11.38 -36.21 -23.87
CA ARG A 929 -12.38 -35.29 -24.45
C ARG A 929 -13.52 -34.94 -23.48
N LYS A 930 -13.91 -35.86 -22.59
CA LYS A 930 -14.92 -35.60 -21.56
C LYS A 930 -14.43 -34.64 -20.46
N ARG A 931 -13.13 -34.61 -20.16
CA ARG A 931 -12.53 -33.64 -19.20
C ARG A 931 -12.56 -32.22 -19.73
N ILE A 932 -12.15 -32.01 -20.99
CA ILE A 932 -12.20 -30.69 -21.62
C ILE A 932 -13.65 -30.19 -21.76
N SER A 933 -14.60 -31.07 -22.07
CA SER A 933 -16.03 -30.74 -22.04
C SER A 933 -16.53 -30.29 -20.65
N ALA A 934 -15.93 -30.77 -19.56
CA ALA A 934 -16.27 -30.34 -18.21
C ALA A 934 -15.69 -28.96 -17.88
N ILE A 935 -14.42 -28.73 -18.22
CA ILE A 935 -13.77 -27.43 -18.05
C ILE A 935 -14.49 -26.38 -18.91
N GLY A 936 -14.70 -26.64 -20.20
CA GLY A 936 -15.41 -25.73 -21.11
C GLY A 936 -16.79 -25.32 -20.61
N ALA A 937 -17.60 -26.27 -20.14
CA ALA A 937 -18.93 -25.98 -19.59
C ALA A 937 -18.88 -25.23 -18.23
N ILE A 938 -17.79 -25.34 -17.45
CA ILE A 938 -17.57 -24.48 -16.27
C ILE A 938 -17.22 -23.05 -16.71
N LEU A 939 -16.33 -22.90 -17.71
CA LEU A 939 -15.88 -21.60 -18.20
C LEU A 939 -16.98 -20.86 -18.98
N GLU A 940 -17.92 -21.57 -19.60
CA GLU A 940 -19.13 -20.99 -20.22
C GLU A 940 -19.96 -20.17 -19.20
N TYR A 941 -20.08 -20.65 -17.96
CA TYR A 941 -20.72 -19.91 -16.87
C TYR A 941 -19.78 -18.91 -16.16
N HIS A 942 -18.51 -19.27 -15.92
CA HIS A 942 -17.63 -18.56 -14.97
C HIS A 942 -16.38 -17.90 -15.54
N GLY A 943 -16.03 -18.10 -16.81
CA GLY A 943 -14.81 -17.55 -17.39
C GLY A 943 -14.73 -16.02 -17.37
N LYS A 944 -15.88 -15.35 -17.20
CA LYS A 944 -16.02 -13.89 -17.05
C LYS A 944 -15.92 -13.40 -15.61
N SER A 945 -16.06 -14.27 -14.60
CA SER A 945 -15.91 -13.94 -13.18
C SER A 945 -14.59 -14.46 -12.58
N LEU A 946 -14.07 -15.58 -13.10
CA LEU A 946 -12.85 -16.21 -12.63
C LEU A 946 -11.64 -15.28 -12.78
N ARG A 947 -11.00 -15.01 -11.65
CA ARG A 947 -9.72 -14.30 -11.50
C ARG A 947 -8.58 -15.26 -11.20
N GLY A 948 -8.88 -16.41 -10.59
CA GLY A 948 -7.90 -17.43 -10.22
C GLY A 948 -8.31 -18.84 -10.67
N LEU A 949 -7.39 -19.58 -11.33
CA LEU A 949 -7.62 -20.96 -11.76
C LEU A 949 -6.40 -21.86 -11.46
N ILE A 950 -6.64 -23.01 -10.83
CA ILE A 950 -5.68 -24.12 -10.71
C ILE A 950 -6.24 -25.35 -11.41
N LEU A 951 -5.45 -25.97 -12.30
CA LEU A 951 -5.70 -27.31 -12.83
C LEU A 951 -4.52 -28.22 -12.45
N GLU A 952 -4.78 -29.21 -11.59
CA GLU A 952 -3.77 -30.19 -11.16
C GLU A 952 -4.13 -31.61 -11.64
N PRO A 953 -3.12 -32.46 -11.98
CA PRO A 953 -3.32 -33.87 -12.31
C PRO A 953 -3.59 -34.71 -11.07
N ASP A 954 -3.99 -35.97 -11.27
CA ASP A 954 -4.19 -36.91 -10.17
C ASP A 954 -2.87 -37.24 -9.45
N ARG A 955 -2.61 -36.57 -8.33
CA ARG A 955 -1.62 -37.01 -7.33
C ARG A 955 -2.22 -38.13 -6.49
N GLY A 956 -2.51 -39.26 -7.13
CA GLY A 956 -2.84 -40.50 -6.45
C GLY A 956 -1.70 -40.89 -5.51
N TRP A 957 -2.03 -41.27 -4.27
CA TRP A 957 -1.05 -41.64 -3.24
C TRP A 957 -0.04 -42.67 -3.73
N TYR A 958 1.18 -42.62 -3.18
CA TYR A 958 2.37 -43.38 -3.58
C TYR A 958 2.28 -44.89 -3.27
N ASP A 959 1.29 -45.59 -3.85
CA ASP A 959 1.07 -47.03 -3.68
C ASP A 959 2.05 -47.87 -4.53
N GLU A 960 3.20 -48.15 -3.91
CA GLU A 960 4.18 -49.21 -4.20
C GLU A 960 4.38 -49.62 -5.67
N GLY A 961 4.46 -48.62 -6.56
CA GLY A 961 4.78 -48.79 -7.97
C GLY A 961 3.77 -49.63 -8.76
N ARG A 962 2.46 -49.48 -8.52
CA ARG A 962 1.40 -50.16 -9.30
C ARG A 962 0.71 -49.30 -10.35
N HIS A 963 0.76 -47.97 -10.26
CA HIS A 963 -0.07 -47.10 -11.10
C HIS A 963 0.72 -46.19 -12.04
N HIS A 964 0.52 -46.40 -13.35
CA HIS A 964 0.83 -45.41 -14.37
C HIS A 964 0.03 -44.14 -14.08
N HIS A 965 0.71 -42.99 -13.98
CA HIS A 965 0.03 -41.72 -13.76
C HIS A 965 -0.51 -41.22 -15.11
N SER A 966 -1.83 -41.26 -15.28
CA SER A 966 -2.54 -40.73 -16.43
C SER A 966 -2.62 -39.20 -16.36
N TYR A 967 -1.51 -38.50 -16.61
CA TYR A 967 -1.53 -37.04 -16.68
C TYR A 967 -2.58 -36.57 -17.72
N PRO A 968 -3.40 -35.55 -17.42
CA PRO A 968 -4.13 -34.84 -18.45
C PRO A 968 -3.11 -34.03 -19.24
N SER A 969 -2.66 -34.57 -20.37
CA SER A 969 -1.77 -33.89 -21.31
C SER A 969 -2.52 -32.77 -22.03
N LEU A 970 -2.73 -31.64 -21.33
CA LEU A 970 -3.27 -30.42 -21.93
C LEU A 970 -2.34 -29.97 -23.05
N GLY A 971 -2.85 -29.91 -24.28
CA GLY A 971 -2.12 -29.40 -25.44
C GLY A 971 -2.26 -27.89 -25.57
N ALA A 972 -1.47 -27.29 -26.48
CA ALA A 972 -1.59 -25.87 -26.81
C ALA A 972 -3.03 -25.47 -27.21
N GLU A 973 -3.74 -26.31 -27.98
CA GLU A 973 -5.14 -26.08 -28.36
C GLU A 973 -6.10 -25.99 -27.16
N ASP A 974 -5.85 -26.78 -26.11
CA ASP A 974 -6.67 -26.79 -24.88
C ASP A 974 -6.46 -25.50 -24.09
N ILE A 975 -5.20 -25.06 -23.99
CA ILE A 975 -4.81 -23.80 -23.35
C ILE A 975 -5.39 -22.59 -24.09
N LEU A 976 -5.33 -22.57 -25.43
CA LEU A 976 -5.97 -21.55 -26.26
C LEU A 976 -7.49 -21.50 -26.05
N THR A 977 -8.12 -22.66 -25.90
CA THR A 977 -9.56 -22.77 -25.62
C THR A 977 -9.90 -22.19 -24.23
N ILE A 978 -9.11 -22.52 -23.20
CA ILE A 978 -9.29 -21.97 -21.85
C ILE A 978 -9.06 -20.45 -21.83
N ALA A 979 -8.03 -19.95 -22.53
CA ALA A 979 -7.73 -18.52 -22.63
C ALA A 979 -8.87 -17.72 -23.29
N LYS A 980 -9.53 -18.31 -24.28
CA LYS A 980 -10.68 -17.74 -25.01
C LYS A 980 -11.93 -17.66 -24.14
N GLU A 981 -12.30 -18.73 -23.44
CA GLU A 981 -13.51 -18.75 -22.62
C GLU A 981 -13.34 -18.01 -21.27
N ALA A 982 -12.11 -17.92 -20.74
CA ALA A 982 -11.81 -17.33 -19.43
C ALA A 982 -10.85 -16.11 -19.46
N PRO A 983 -11.22 -15.00 -20.15
CA PRO A 983 -10.35 -13.84 -20.36
C PRO A 983 -10.07 -13.00 -19.10
N CYS A 984 -10.74 -13.29 -17.97
CA CYS A 984 -10.62 -12.54 -16.72
C CYS A 984 -9.55 -13.09 -15.76
N ILE A 985 -8.98 -14.26 -16.05
CA ILE A 985 -7.96 -14.92 -15.21
C ILE A 985 -6.71 -14.02 -15.09
N ARG A 986 -6.27 -13.83 -13.84
CA ARG A 986 -5.07 -13.07 -13.43
C ARG A 986 -4.05 -13.97 -12.78
N ASP A 987 -4.51 -14.89 -11.92
CA ASP A 987 -3.70 -15.88 -11.22
C ASP A 987 -3.96 -17.26 -11.86
N LEU A 988 -2.93 -17.91 -12.40
CA LEU A 988 -3.05 -19.21 -13.07
C LEU A 988 -1.99 -20.18 -12.55
N ARG A 989 -2.40 -21.40 -12.21
CA ARG A 989 -1.47 -22.51 -11.88
C ARG A 989 -1.80 -23.75 -12.71
N LEU A 990 -0.78 -24.29 -13.38
CA LEU A 990 -0.89 -25.45 -14.26
C LEU A 990 0.30 -26.38 -14.05
N THR A 991 0.07 -27.69 -14.17
CA THR A 991 1.14 -28.66 -14.39
C THR A 991 1.42 -28.82 -15.89
N VAL A 992 2.69 -28.86 -16.27
CA VAL A 992 3.14 -29.05 -17.66
C VAL A 992 4.13 -30.22 -17.68
N GLU A 993 4.01 -31.17 -18.61
CA GLU A 993 5.03 -32.21 -18.77
C GLU A 993 6.19 -31.65 -19.60
N ARG A 994 7.43 -31.75 -19.10
CA ARG A 994 8.60 -31.28 -19.85
C ARG A 994 9.06 -32.35 -20.82
N SER A 995 9.36 -31.95 -22.05
CA SER A 995 9.65 -32.84 -23.17
C SER A 995 10.95 -32.42 -23.88
N LYS A 996 11.98 -32.13 -23.07
CA LYS A 996 13.32 -31.69 -23.49
C LYS A 996 13.35 -30.34 -24.23
N GLY A 997 12.28 -29.56 -24.17
CA GLY A 997 12.12 -28.33 -24.96
C GLY A 997 11.60 -28.55 -26.37
N ASP A 998 10.99 -29.71 -26.69
CA ASP A 998 10.47 -29.99 -28.03
C ASP A 998 9.39 -28.98 -28.48
N HIS A 999 9.15 -28.90 -29.79
CA HIS A 999 8.25 -27.90 -30.40
C HIS A 999 6.85 -27.85 -29.76
N ASP A 1000 6.31 -28.99 -29.32
CA ASP A 1000 5.02 -29.06 -28.64
C ASP A 1000 5.06 -28.42 -27.23
N GLU A 1001 6.17 -28.58 -26.49
CA GLU A 1001 6.43 -27.87 -25.22
C GLU A 1001 6.40 -26.35 -25.43
N ARG A 1002 7.06 -25.88 -26.49
CA ARG A 1002 7.10 -24.46 -26.82
C ARG A 1002 5.75 -23.91 -27.25
N LEU A 1003 4.99 -24.64 -28.09
CA LEU A 1003 3.64 -24.24 -28.46
C LEU A 1003 2.70 -24.13 -27.24
N PHE A 1004 2.90 -24.96 -26.21
CA PHE A 1004 2.18 -24.84 -24.94
C PHE A 1004 2.52 -23.52 -24.22
N TYR A 1005 3.80 -23.16 -24.09
CA TYR A 1005 4.21 -21.88 -23.50
C TYR A 1005 3.70 -20.67 -24.29
N GLU A 1006 3.77 -20.71 -25.62
CA GLU A 1006 3.24 -19.66 -26.49
C GLU A 1006 1.70 -19.53 -26.34
N ALA A 1007 0.97 -20.62 -26.14
CA ALA A 1007 -0.48 -20.60 -25.88
C ALA A 1007 -0.84 -19.91 -24.54
N LEU A 1008 -0.02 -20.04 -23.49
CA LEU A 1008 -0.22 -19.35 -22.21
C LEU A 1008 -0.13 -17.82 -22.36
N GLY A 1009 0.61 -17.32 -23.35
CA GLY A 1009 0.66 -15.88 -23.65
C GLY A 1009 -0.68 -15.30 -24.07
N MET A 1010 -1.61 -16.11 -24.58
CA MET A 1010 -2.88 -15.64 -25.12
C MET A 1010 -3.92 -15.23 -24.06
N PHE A 1011 -3.66 -15.43 -22.76
CA PHE A 1011 -4.55 -14.97 -21.69
C PHE A 1011 -4.49 -13.43 -21.53
N PRO A 1012 -5.58 -12.68 -21.84
CA PRO A 1012 -5.54 -11.22 -21.97
C PRO A 1012 -5.54 -10.46 -20.63
N SER A 1013 -5.58 -11.17 -19.49
CA SER A 1013 -5.55 -10.61 -18.13
C SER A 1013 -4.51 -11.24 -17.20
N LEU A 1014 -3.71 -12.21 -17.69
CA LEU A 1014 -2.76 -12.96 -16.86
C LEU A 1014 -1.68 -12.04 -16.28
N GLN A 1015 -1.51 -12.11 -14.96
CA GLN A 1015 -0.56 -11.31 -14.17
C GLN A 1015 0.42 -12.20 -13.41
N ASN A 1016 -0.06 -13.29 -12.81
CA ASN A 1016 0.73 -14.22 -12.01
C ASN A 1016 0.52 -15.64 -12.55
N LEU A 1017 1.61 -16.30 -12.93
CA LEU A 1017 1.59 -17.66 -13.48
C LEU A 1017 2.50 -18.57 -12.64
N THR A 1018 2.01 -19.75 -12.24
CA THR A 1018 2.83 -20.82 -11.65
C THR A 1018 2.79 -22.04 -12.55
N LEU A 1019 3.98 -22.50 -12.98
CA LEU A 1019 4.16 -23.70 -13.78
C LEU A 1019 4.82 -24.79 -12.93
N ASP A 1020 4.06 -25.81 -12.57
CA ASP A 1020 4.59 -27.05 -12.00
C ASP A 1020 5.14 -27.91 -13.17
N LEU A 1021 6.45 -27.81 -13.45
CA LEU A 1021 7.08 -28.50 -14.58
C LEU A 1021 7.46 -29.93 -14.20
N HIS A 1022 6.85 -30.91 -14.85
CA HIS A 1022 6.96 -32.31 -14.50
C HIS A 1022 8.12 -32.99 -15.27
N CYS A 1023 9.18 -33.36 -14.57
CA CYS A 1023 10.48 -33.72 -15.16
C CYS A 1023 10.65 -35.21 -15.53
N LYS A 1024 9.63 -36.03 -15.31
CA LYS A 1024 9.63 -37.48 -15.58
C LYS A 1024 9.77 -37.78 -17.08
N PRO A 1025 10.48 -38.86 -17.49
CA PRO A 1025 10.47 -39.33 -18.87
C PRO A 1025 9.10 -39.86 -19.30
N ARG A 1026 8.64 -39.49 -20.51
CA ARG A 1026 7.38 -40.01 -21.06
C ARG A 1026 7.50 -41.51 -21.34
N PRO A 1027 6.43 -42.33 -21.24
CA PRO A 1027 6.49 -43.75 -21.61
C PRO A 1027 6.93 -44.03 -23.06
N SER A 1028 6.70 -43.08 -23.96
CA SER A 1028 7.20 -43.07 -25.34
C SER A 1028 8.73 -43.05 -25.42
N ASP A 1029 9.37 -42.23 -24.59
CA ASP A 1029 10.81 -41.93 -24.62
C ASP A 1029 11.68 -43.13 -24.19
N LEU A 1030 11.04 -44.22 -23.75
CA LEU A 1030 11.65 -45.41 -23.16
C LEU A 1030 11.62 -46.64 -24.09
N GLY A 1031 10.91 -46.54 -25.22
CA GLY A 1031 10.65 -47.64 -26.15
C GLY A 1031 9.67 -48.68 -25.60
N HIS A 1032 9.02 -49.43 -26.50
CA HIS A 1032 8.00 -50.41 -26.12
C HIS A 1032 8.51 -51.45 -25.10
N GLY A 1033 7.64 -51.80 -24.15
CA GLY A 1033 7.87 -52.86 -23.16
C GLY A 1033 8.75 -52.48 -21.95
N ALA A 1034 9.02 -51.20 -21.67
CA ALA A 1034 9.82 -50.77 -20.52
C ALA A 1034 8.96 -50.43 -19.28
N THR A 1035 8.67 -51.41 -18.41
CA THR A 1035 8.02 -51.18 -17.11
C THR A 1035 8.89 -50.37 -16.14
N LEU A 1036 8.30 -49.79 -15.09
CA LEU A 1036 9.00 -48.90 -14.14
C LEU A 1036 9.76 -49.60 -13.00
N LYS A 1037 9.53 -50.90 -12.76
CA LYS A 1037 10.21 -51.64 -11.68
C LYS A 1037 11.58 -52.18 -12.08
N ASP A 1038 12.43 -52.34 -11.07
CA ASP A 1038 13.84 -52.70 -11.22
C ASP A 1038 14.04 -54.08 -11.88
N GLY A 1039 15.07 -54.19 -12.71
CA GLY A 1039 15.31 -55.34 -13.60
C GLY A 1039 15.55 -54.97 -15.07
N ALA A 1040 15.36 -53.70 -15.44
CA ALA A 1040 15.75 -53.20 -16.75
C ALA A 1040 17.27 -53.24 -16.94
N SER A 1041 17.73 -53.56 -18.17
CA SER A 1041 19.13 -53.41 -18.56
C SER A 1041 19.63 -51.99 -18.30
N TRP A 1042 20.89 -51.85 -17.87
CA TRP A 1042 21.54 -50.56 -17.66
C TRP A 1042 21.45 -49.61 -18.87
N SER A 1043 21.33 -50.12 -20.10
CA SER A 1043 21.09 -49.29 -21.28
C SER A 1043 19.71 -48.60 -21.27
N LYS A 1044 18.64 -49.33 -20.92
CA LYS A 1044 17.30 -48.76 -20.76
C LYS A 1044 17.23 -47.86 -19.52
N HIS A 1045 17.89 -48.23 -18.42
CA HIS A 1045 17.93 -47.41 -17.21
C HIS A 1045 18.66 -46.07 -17.44
N ARG A 1046 19.81 -46.11 -18.11
CA ARG A 1046 20.52 -44.90 -18.56
C ARG A 1046 19.61 -43.98 -19.37
N ALA A 1047 18.85 -44.50 -20.34
CA ALA A 1047 17.99 -43.68 -21.19
C ALA A 1047 16.88 -42.94 -20.41
N ARG A 1048 16.29 -43.55 -19.36
CA ARG A 1048 15.35 -42.83 -18.48
C ARG A 1048 16.06 -41.71 -17.71
N LEU A 1049 17.23 -42.01 -17.12
CA LEU A 1049 18.02 -41.01 -16.39
C LEU A 1049 18.48 -39.86 -17.30
N GLU A 1050 18.88 -40.15 -18.53
CA GLU A 1050 19.32 -39.16 -19.52
C GLU A 1050 18.20 -38.17 -19.85
N THR A 1051 16.99 -38.67 -20.15
CA THR A 1051 15.79 -37.84 -20.32
C THR A 1051 15.41 -37.08 -19.04
N ALA A 1052 15.48 -37.74 -17.88
CA ALA A 1052 15.14 -37.11 -16.60
C ALA A 1052 16.11 -36.00 -16.20
N PHE A 1053 17.41 -36.15 -16.47
CA PHE A 1053 18.43 -35.15 -16.19
C PHE A 1053 18.27 -33.94 -17.12
N ILE A 1054 17.98 -34.16 -18.41
CA ILE A 1054 17.63 -33.09 -19.35
C ILE A 1054 16.39 -32.33 -18.88
N ASN A 1055 15.32 -33.06 -18.53
CA ASN A 1055 14.06 -32.48 -18.07
C ASN A 1055 14.14 -31.82 -16.68
N ALA A 1056 15.03 -32.27 -15.80
CA ALA A 1056 15.25 -31.63 -14.52
C ALA A 1056 16.07 -30.35 -14.65
N ALA A 1057 17.09 -30.34 -15.51
CA ALA A 1057 18.04 -29.25 -15.66
C ALA A 1057 17.35 -27.93 -16.04
N MET A 1058 17.15 -27.10 -15.03
CA MET A 1058 16.50 -25.79 -15.08
C MET A 1058 17.51 -24.74 -14.62
N ASP A 1059 17.71 -23.68 -15.40
CA ASP A 1059 18.55 -22.55 -15.00
C ASP A 1059 17.93 -21.23 -15.44
N GLU A 1060 18.57 -20.12 -15.07
CA GLU A 1060 18.11 -18.76 -15.37
C GLU A 1060 17.92 -18.52 -16.89
N THR A 1061 18.65 -19.23 -17.74
CA THR A 1061 18.56 -19.12 -19.21
C THR A 1061 17.21 -19.65 -19.69
N LEU A 1062 16.92 -20.92 -19.38
CA LEU A 1062 15.66 -21.57 -19.76
C LEU A 1062 14.46 -20.92 -19.06
N ALA A 1063 14.62 -20.48 -17.82
CA ALA A 1063 13.59 -19.73 -17.09
C ALA A 1063 13.19 -18.44 -17.84
N LYS A 1064 14.17 -17.74 -18.44
CA LYS A 1064 13.94 -16.58 -19.30
C LYS A 1064 13.41 -16.96 -20.69
N GLU A 1065 13.83 -18.08 -21.27
CA GLU A 1065 13.26 -18.58 -22.54
C GLU A 1065 11.77 -18.90 -22.40
N ILE A 1066 11.37 -19.59 -21.33
CA ILE A 1066 9.96 -19.88 -21.01
C ILE A 1066 9.17 -18.58 -20.79
N TRP A 1067 9.72 -17.61 -20.04
CA TRP A 1067 9.10 -16.27 -19.94
C TRP A 1067 8.91 -15.64 -21.31
N ASN A 1068 9.94 -15.62 -22.15
CA ASN A 1068 9.91 -14.98 -23.46
C ASN A 1068 8.91 -15.65 -24.42
N ALA A 1069 8.81 -16.98 -24.42
CA ALA A 1069 7.81 -17.70 -25.20
C ALA A 1069 6.37 -17.27 -24.84
N ILE A 1070 6.04 -17.24 -23.55
CA ILE A 1070 4.75 -16.77 -23.02
C ILE A 1070 4.55 -15.28 -23.35
N TYR A 1071 5.52 -14.44 -23.02
CA TYR A 1071 5.42 -12.99 -23.14
C TYR A 1071 5.25 -12.52 -24.58
N SER A 1072 5.93 -13.18 -25.54
CA SER A 1072 5.90 -12.84 -26.97
C SER A 1072 4.50 -12.86 -27.61
N LYS A 1073 3.54 -13.57 -27.01
CA LYS A 1073 2.16 -13.68 -27.51
C LYS A 1073 1.16 -12.82 -26.71
N GLN A 1074 1.60 -12.18 -25.62
CA GLN A 1074 0.68 -11.46 -24.73
C GLN A 1074 0.35 -10.04 -25.22
N GLN A 1075 -0.79 -9.91 -25.89
CA GLN A 1075 -1.34 -8.66 -26.49
C GLN A 1075 -1.32 -7.38 -25.62
N LYS A 1076 -1.10 -7.48 -24.30
CA LYS A 1076 -1.19 -6.36 -23.36
C LYS A 1076 -0.09 -6.35 -22.29
N GLU A 1077 0.95 -7.19 -22.43
CA GLU A 1077 2.17 -7.15 -21.60
C GLU A 1077 1.96 -7.14 -20.07
N LYS A 1078 0.84 -7.72 -19.62
CA LYS A 1078 0.35 -7.70 -18.24
C LYS A 1078 1.07 -8.66 -17.29
N LEU A 1079 1.82 -9.64 -17.79
CA LEU A 1079 2.51 -10.63 -16.96
C LEU A 1079 3.47 -9.89 -15.99
N GLN A 1080 3.19 -9.98 -14.69
CA GLN A 1080 3.98 -9.38 -13.61
C GLN A 1080 4.91 -10.41 -12.99
N SER A 1081 4.46 -11.66 -12.82
CA SER A 1081 5.27 -12.73 -12.23
C SER A 1081 5.06 -14.10 -12.90
N LEU A 1082 6.14 -14.88 -12.95
CA LEU A 1082 6.19 -16.28 -13.37
C LEU A 1082 6.99 -17.07 -12.35
N ARG A 1083 6.36 -18.06 -11.72
CA ARG A 1083 7.00 -19.05 -10.86
C ARG A 1083 7.15 -20.36 -11.64
N ILE A 1084 8.36 -20.89 -11.70
CA ILE A 1084 8.68 -22.18 -12.33
C ILE A 1084 9.09 -23.16 -11.23
N VAL A 1085 8.41 -24.29 -11.14
CA VAL A 1085 8.58 -25.29 -10.07
C VAL A 1085 8.78 -26.68 -10.68
N PRO A 1086 10.04 -27.14 -10.86
CA PRO A 1086 10.32 -28.50 -11.29
C PRO A 1086 9.88 -29.56 -10.26
N ILE A 1087 9.18 -30.62 -10.71
CA ILE A 1087 8.64 -31.71 -9.88
C ILE A 1087 8.85 -33.10 -10.53
N GLY A 1088 8.74 -34.18 -9.74
CA GLY A 1088 8.88 -35.55 -10.22
C GLY A 1088 10.26 -36.20 -9.99
N TRP A 1089 11.04 -35.70 -9.03
CA TRP A 1089 12.35 -36.27 -8.62
C TRP A 1089 12.23 -37.53 -7.75
N ASP A 1090 11.07 -37.73 -7.15
CA ASP A 1090 10.61 -38.86 -6.34
C ASP A 1090 10.39 -40.16 -7.13
N VAL A 1091 10.29 -40.08 -8.46
CA VAL A 1091 9.94 -41.21 -9.36
C VAL A 1091 11.03 -42.29 -9.45
N PHE A 1092 12.26 -42.02 -9.01
CA PHE A 1092 13.40 -42.95 -9.12
C PHE A 1092 13.54 -43.82 -7.87
N SER A 1093 13.83 -45.12 -8.04
CA SER A 1093 13.99 -46.08 -6.93
C SER A 1093 15.30 -45.88 -6.15
N HIS A 1094 16.33 -45.30 -6.77
CA HIS A 1094 17.68 -45.21 -6.20
C HIS A 1094 18.00 -43.78 -5.74
N ARG A 1095 18.29 -43.58 -4.43
CA ARG A 1095 18.58 -42.25 -3.84
C ARG A 1095 19.60 -41.43 -4.63
N ALA A 1096 20.77 -41.99 -4.95
CA ALA A 1096 21.79 -41.25 -5.71
C ALA A 1096 21.35 -40.77 -7.12
N GLU A 1097 20.21 -41.25 -7.62
CA GLU A 1097 19.56 -40.75 -8.85
C GLU A 1097 18.54 -39.66 -8.52
N GLN A 1098 17.67 -39.88 -7.51
CA GLN A 1098 16.76 -38.87 -6.93
C GLN A 1098 17.52 -37.56 -6.61
N ASN A 1099 18.63 -37.67 -5.88
CA ASN A 1099 19.49 -36.55 -5.48
C ASN A 1099 20.02 -35.73 -6.68
N ILE A 1100 20.37 -36.38 -7.80
CA ILE A 1100 20.83 -35.67 -9.01
C ILE A 1100 19.66 -34.95 -9.68
N VAL A 1101 18.50 -35.60 -9.79
CA VAL A 1101 17.29 -34.97 -10.35
C VAL A 1101 16.86 -33.76 -9.49
N PHE A 1102 16.91 -33.90 -8.16
CA PHE A 1102 16.62 -32.83 -7.19
C PHE A 1102 17.59 -31.65 -7.30
N HIS A 1103 18.89 -31.91 -7.52
CA HIS A 1103 19.90 -30.86 -7.79
C HIS A 1103 19.62 -30.06 -9.06
N LEU A 1104 19.30 -30.76 -10.15
CA LEU A 1104 19.05 -30.17 -11.47
C LEU A 1104 17.74 -29.36 -11.49
N SER A 1105 16.76 -29.81 -10.70
CA SER A 1105 15.42 -29.24 -10.49
C SER A 1105 15.43 -27.92 -9.71
N ARG A 1106 16.07 -26.88 -10.26
CA ARG A 1106 16.10 -25.53 -9.67
C ARG A 1106 14.80 -24.76 -9.97
N PRO A 1107 13.91 -24.49 -9.00
CA PRO A 1107 12.80 -23.56 -9.20
C PRO A 1107 13.28 -22.11 -9.32
N PHE A 1108 12.51 -21.28 -10.02
CA PHE A 1108 12.78 -19.85 -10.22
C PHE A 1108 11.52 -19.00 -10.03
N LEU A 1109 11.72 -17.75 -9.61
CA LEU A 1109 10.73 -16.69 -9.69
C LEU A 1109 11.28 -15.60 -10.61
N LEU A 1110 10.49 -15.22 -11.61
CA LEU A 1110 10.75 -14.12 -12.52
C LEU A 1110 9.66 -13.07 -12.30
N TRP A 1111 10.02 -11.79 -12.23
CA TRP A 1111 9.04 -10.72 -12.07
C TRP A 1111 9.50 -9.39 -12.67
N LYS A 1112 8.54 -8.59 -13.12
CA LYS A 1112 8.78 -7.22 -13.56
C LYS A 1112 9.07 -6.33 -12.35
N SER A 1113 10.19 -5.62 -12.39
CA SER A 1113 10.56 -4.66 -11.34
C SER A 1113 11.53 -3.61 -11.88
N GLY A 1114 10.99 -2.47 -12.35
CA GLY A 1114 11.79 -1.25 -12.47
C GLY A 1114 11.12 -0.06 -13.17
N PRO A 1115 11.67 1.20 -13.32
CA PRO A 1115 10.56 2.43 -14.24
C PRO A 1115 10.36 1.96 -15.70
N GLU A 1116 11.20 1.01 -16.12
CA GLU A 1116 11.41 0.48 -17.48
C GLU A 1116 10.89 -0.96 -17.64
N PHE A 1117 10.19 -1.52 -16.63
CA PHE A 1117 9.68 -2.91 -16.60
C PHE A 1117 10.74 -4.02 -16.67
N ASP A 1118 11.93 -3.72 -16.16
CA ASP A 1118 13.09 -4.60 -16.07
C ASP A 1118 12.77 -5.98 -15.47
N LEU A 1119 13.17 -7.08 -16.13
CA LEU A 1119 12.86 -8.45 -15.70
C LEU A 1119 13.89 -8.95 -14.67
N LYS A 1120 13.47 -9.06 -13.42
CA LYS A 1120 14.28 -9.68 -12.35
C LYS A 1120 14.02 -11.18 -12.31
N VAL A 1121 15.05 -11.94 -11.95
CA VAL A 1121 14.99 -13.39 -11.76
C VAL A 1121 15.74 -13.76 -10.49
N VAL A 1122 15.19 -14.68 -9.71
CA VAL A 1122 15.83 -15.24 -8.52
C VAL A 1122 15.62 -16.76 -8.48
N GLU A 1123 16.67 -17.49 -8.09
CA GLU A 1123 16.52 -18.89 -7.75
C GLU A 1123 15.74 -19.03 -6.44
N LEU A 1124 14.80 -19.97 -6.44
CA LEU A 1124 13.92 -20.22 -5.31
C LEU A 1124 14.48 -21.31 -4.39
N GLY A 1125 14.52 -21.04 -3.08
CA GLY A 1125 14.86 -22.01 -2.03
C GLY A 1125 16.20 -22.72 -2.22
N HIS A 1126 17.23 -21.96 -2.59
CA HIS A 1126 18.58 -22.47 -2.83
C HIS A 1126 19.18 -23.12 -1.57
N ASP A 1127 19.08 -22.44 -0.42
CA ASP A 1127 19.74 -22.83 0.82
C ASP A 1127 19.08 -24.06 1.48
N GLU A 1128 17.76 -24.16 1.41
CA GLU A 1128 17.01 -25.34 1.85
C GLU A 1128 17.31 -26.55 0.98
N ARG A 1129 17.56 -26.35 -0.33
CA ARG A 1129 17.92 -27.44 -1.25
C ARG A 1129 19.35 -27.91 -1.02
N GLU A 1130 20.32 -27.01 -0.86
CA GLU A 1130 21.68 -27.40 -0.48
C GLU A 1130 21.73 -28.00 0.94
N LEU A 1131 20.88 -27.58 1.90
CA LEU A 1131 20.77 -28.29 3.18
C LEU A 1131 20.14 -29.68 3.03
N GLN A 1132 19.02 -29.82 2.30
CA GLN A 1132 18.41 -31.13 2.10
C GLN A 1132 19.39 -32.07 1.39
N VAL A 1133 20.18 -31.55 0.45
CA VAL A 1133 21.32 -32.24 -0.15
C VAL A 1133 22.40 -32.58 0.88
N GLU A 1134 22.83 -31.67 1.76
CA GLU A 1134 23.80 -31.96 2.83
C GLU A 1134 23.28 -33.08 3.75
N ILE A 1135 22.01 -33.03 4.15
CA ILE A 1135 21.33 -34.01 5.00
C ILE A 1135 21.25 -35.37 4.29
N GLU A 1136 20.78 -35.41 3.04
CA GLU A 1136 20.71 -36.65 2.25
C GLU A 1136 22.11 -37.20 1.94
N THR A 1137 23.11 -36.33 1.74
CA THR A 1137 24.53 -36.70 1.62
C THR A 1137 25.01 -37.34 2.91
N ILE A 1138 24.77 -36.73 4.08
CA ILE A 1138 25.18 -37.29 5.39
C ILE A 1138 24.46 -38.61 5.67
N ASN A 1139 23.17 -38.71 5.35
CA ASN A 1139 22.34 -39.91 5.52
C ASN A 1139 22.64 -41.02 4.50
N PHE A 1140 23.34 -40.74 3.40
CA PHE A 1140 23.72 -41.71 2.36
C PHE A 1140 25.20 -42.10 2.42
N TYR A 1141 26.09 -41.20 2.85
CA TYR A 1141 27.55 -41.38 2.84
C TYR A 1141 28.16 -41.66 4.23
N ARG A 1142 27.36 -41.99 5.26
CA ARG A 1142 27.88 -42.49 6.56
C ARG A 1142 28.87 -43.67 6.40
N ASP A 1143 28.78 -44.43 5.30
CA ASP A 1143 29.65 -45.57 5.00
C ASP A 1143 30.73 -45.33 3.90
N ASN A 1144 30.78 -44.18 3.20
CA ASN A 1144 31.77 -43.95 2.13
C ASN A 1144 32.14 -42.48 1.88
N MET A 1145 33.42 -42.13 2.04
CA MET A 1145 33.93 -40.74 1.98
C MET A 1145 34.15 -40.19 0.55
N THR A 1146 33.11 -40.02 -0.26
CA THR A 1146 33.20 -39.27 -1.53
C THR A 1146 31.99 -38.37 -1.78
N ARG A 1147 32.20 -37.06 -1.95
CA ARG A 1147 31.15 -36.09 -2.33
C ARG A 1147 30.63 -36.29 -3.77
N SER A 1148 31.39 -36.97 -4.62
CA SER A 1148 31.09 -37.15 -6.05
C SER A 1148 30.08 -38.30 -6.30
N PRO A 1149 29.21 -38.20 -7.32
CA PRO A 1149 28.29 -39.29 -7.67
C PRO A 1149 28.99 -40.62 -8.01
N PRO A 1150 28.29 -41.77 -7.97
CA PRO A 1150 28.83 -43.06 -8.42
C PRO A 1150 29.41 -43.02 -9.85
N LYS A 1151 30.52 -43.73 -10.11
CA LYS A 1151 31.25 -43.75 -11.42
C LYS A 1151 30.44 -44.15 -12.67
N ARG A 1152 29.20 -44.64 -12.51
CA ARG A 1152 28.25 -44.84 -13.61
C ARG A 1152 27.47 -43.55 -13.95
N LEU A 1153 27.03 -42.83 -12.92
CA LEU A 1153 26.31 -41.56 -13.04
C LEU A 1153 27.26 -40.41 -13.42
N GLN A 1154 28.51 -40.40 -12.92
CA GLN A 1154 29.55 -39.48 -13.41
C GLN A 1154 29.72 -39.55 -14.94
N ARG A 1155 29.74 -40.76 -15.51
CA ARG A 1155 29.86 -40.95 -16.97
C ARG A 1155 28.62 -40.46 -17.73
N LEU A 1156 27.43 -40.53 -17.13
CA LEU A 1156 26.21 -39.98 -17.73
C LEU A 1156 26.25 -38.44 -17.73
N ILE A 1157 26.57 -37.83 -16.59
CA ILE A 1157 26.75 -36.36 -16.44
C ILE A 1157 27.79 -35.85 -17.44
N ARG A 1158 28.97 -36.48 -17.51
CA ARG A 1158 30.02 -36.14 -18.49
C ARG A 1158 29.57 -36.30 -19.94
N SER A 1159 28.72 -37.28 -20.26
CA SER A 1159 28.19 -37.46 -21.62
C SER A 1159 27.08 -36.47 -21.99
N LEU A 1160 26.41 -35.86 -21.01
CA LEU A 1160 25.39 -34.83 -21.22
C LEU A 1160 25.98 -33.43 -21.39
N TRP A 1161 26.93 -33.05 -20.52
CA TRP A 1161 27.49 -31.68 -20.46
C TRP A 1161 28.98 -31.57 -20.84
N GLY A 1162 29.60 -32.65 -21.34
CA GLY A 1162 30.98 -32.64 -21.84
C GLY A 1162 32.07 -32.50 -20.78
N LEU A 1163 31.75 -32.69 -19.50
CA LEU A 1163 32.64 -32.35 -18.38
C LEU A 1163 33.95 -33.16 -18.36
N SER A 1164 35.05 -32.46 -18.05
CA SER A 1164 36.36 -33.07 -17.74
C SER A 1164 36.36 -33.78 -16.37
N GLU A 1165 37.45 -34.46 -16.01
CA GLU A 1165 37.51 -35.20 -14.74
C GLU A 1165 37.67 -34.29 -13.52
N SER A 1166 38.42 -33.18 -13.64
CA SER A 1166 38.49 -32.16 -12.59
C SER A 1166 37.14 -31.46 -12.38
N GLN A 1167 36.39 -31.18 -13.46
CA GLN A 1167 35.04 -30.62 -13.37
C GLN A 1167 34.00 -31.59 -12.78
N MET A 1168 34.31 -32.87 -12.55
CA MET A 1168 33.40 -33.79 -11.89
C MET A 1168 33.43 -33.71 -10.36
N GLU A 1169 34.42 -33.04 -9.77
CA GLU A 1169 34.46 -32.79 -8.33
C GLU A 1169 33.37 -31.76 -7.96
N ASP A 1170 33.33 -30.62 -8.68
CA ASP A 1170 32.34 -29.55 -8.53
C ASP A 1170 31.26 -29.53 -9.64
N TRP A 1171 30.84 -30.70 -10.14
CA TRP A 1171 29.93 -30.83 -11.30
C TRP A 1171 28.64 -29.99 -11.21
N ARG A 1172 28.16 -29.72 -9.99
CA ARG A 1172 26.98 -28.87 -9.69
C ARG A 1172 27.11 -27.44 -10.24
N LEU A 1173 28.33 -26.95 -10.45
CA LEU A 1173 28.65 -25.59 -10.94
C LEU A 1173 28.88 -25.53 -12.46
N HIS A 1174 28.77 -26.66 -13.17
CA HIS A 1174 29.26 -26.77 -14.55
C HIS A 1174 28.25 -27.32 -15.56
N TRP A 1175 27.06 -27.74 -15.13
CA TRP A 1175 25.96 -28.07 -16.03
C TRP A 1175 25.20 -26.80 -16.45
N LYS A 1176 24.37 -26.93 -17.50
CA LYS A 1176 23.40 -25.92 -17.94
C LYS A 1176 22.08 -26.58 -18.32
N SER A 1177 21.01 -25.80 -18.38
CA SER A 1177 19.74 -26.22 -18.97
C SER A 1177 19.90 -26.57 -20.46
N PHE A 1178 18.90 -27.28 -20.98
CA PHE A 1178 18.71 -27.51 -22.41
C PHE A 1178 17.62 -26.53 -22.89
N PRO A 1179 17.87 -25.73 -23.94
CA PRO A 1179 16.98 -24.67 -24.39
C PRO A 1179 15.72 -25.21 -25.07
N LEU A 1180 14.76 -24.34 -25.35
CA LEU A 1180 13.59 -24.65 -26.18
C LEU A 1180 13.97 -24.75 -27.68
N ASP A 1181 13.30 -25.61 -28.43
CA ASP A 1181 13.50 -25.73 -29.88
C ASP A 1181 13.16 -24.40 -30.62
N PRO A 1182 13.89 -24.04 -31.71
CA PRO A 1182 13.79 -22.72 -32.39
C PRO A 1182 12.45 -22.33 -33.05
#